data_AF-A0A929VUM1-F1
#
_entry.id   AF-A0A929VUM1-F1
#
_cell.length_a   1.000
_cell.length_b   1.000
_cell.length_c   1.000
_cell.angle_alpha   90.00
_cell.angle_beta   90.00
_cell.angle_gamma   90.00
#
_symmetry.space_group_name_H-M   'P 1'
#
loop_
_entity.id
_entity.type
_entity.pdbx_description
1 polymer ?
#
loop_
_entity_poly.entity_id
_entity_poly.type
_entity_poly.pdbx_seq_one_letter_code
_entity_poly.pdbx_strand_id
1 'polypeptide(L)'
;MKRLLKKYIFVFLLSFFIGLFAVNSSYAETTVTTEDQLQTAINNNEDIVINTNISITKSITIPNTYNKTIKLTGNSTLNMNFVGDMFVVQGANFTLDGGVINGNENGRAFNIFGNSNVTVKGTTIKNASTEKFTKKIENGSNTQKYSGGAVTISHSVLNLENVIFQENHSKAVTPNPEKAGDPAIESNGGAIFSDNSTINVKGGKFLDSYSGTSETLFGSNGEGGAIKLVENSVLNIDVFEKDGQEIRTLFEGNHVYHTDGNKGGFQGGSIEATNSIVNINKTDFIVKGGFDTGGAIKFEQSGTKAKHNKITNSSFKLVGGQLPTKPVASAYFGTSGGAICSEDSYLTITSTDFTMENNPSVAFAGGFIDIVGSGEFNLYDSKLTGNGYGWNDLSKKSAKYGGGIAFENNSSAKSHIKNSTLSNFTVDHTGAIISVGHRKPNEDSYGNTTVDLLIENSTLTGARAYTFNANSAGAGLYIAPNSNVVIKGGSITDTSANYGGAIYNKGNLTLDNKAAIKHNGTTQMAAGIFNDGYLNIHSAEFENNKKTDDAYFSGGNHQFSNGEHSGGTIYAKKDVIIGTDATFSTADKNDIRVIDKKSSVILSGARNSVINVSISEVDSEANDGFYGRDFVEKAHRHVGYLVGKGLEKADLKATYKPAGAESYKPTAEDAKNFHYVSKTVEADKIADVSDHVGTGLWDYVLNPDNNTVVLGQRAKMVYHTNEPTATIDNGLADNDPNGQKLEQIYTFYDSGNGNPKVSIDNVVATELTKIDKEPTLDGHDFISWYNDEAKSKPLDKLADSKKYDFANSTFTKTWSANATSEITDILNVASKNTLNTYAVYEKTPEKTSIEVKKEWVGEVKETTVKVQLYKNGAKLGDEVELNEGNNFSHKFENLLVKDTETQAQPNVYEVKEVGEADGKVSHGENSYNVEYKTENKVVTITNTHSPKPVPQPDPVPQP
;
A
#
# COMPACT_ATOMS: atom_id res chain seq x y z
N MET A 1 -28.80 -54.54 17.10
CA MET A 1 -29.08 -55.84 16.45
C MET A 1 -30.59 -56.13 16.60
N LYS A 2 -31.29 -56.39 15.48
CA LYS A 2 -32.69 -56.87 15.37
C LYS A 2 -33.84 -55.99 15.93
N ARG A 3 -34.31 -55.04 15.12
CA ARG A 3 -35.73 -54.79 14.74
C ARG A 3 -35.93 -53.33 14.30
N LEU A 4 -35.69 -53.04 13.02
CA LEU A 4 -36.34 -51.93 12.27
C LEU A 4 -36.07 -52.00 10.74
N LEU A 5 -35.69 -53.17 10.22
CA LEU A 5 -35.37 -53.40 8.80
C LEU A 5 -36.47 -54.21 8.09
N LYS A 6 -37.75 -53.83 8.27
CA LYS A 6 -38.89 -54.46 7.59
C LYS A 6 -39.97 -53.42 7.26
N LYS A 7 -39.70 -52.52 6.32
CA LYS A 7 -40.76 -51.81 5.57
C LYS A 7 -40.38 -51.21 4.20
N TYR A 8 -39.20 -51.50 3.64
CA TYR A 8 -38.82 -51.08 2.28
C TYR A 8 -38.38 -52.23 1.34
N ILE A 9 -38.70 -53.49 1.68
CA ILE A 9 -38.34 -54.69 0.87
C ILE A 9 -39.60 -55.33 0.23
N PHE A 10 -40.67 -54.58 0.01
CA PHE A 10 -41.92 -55.13 -0.58
C PHE A 10 -42.48 -54.36 -1.79
N VAL A 11 -41.72 -53.42 -2.34
CA VAL A 11 -41.99 -52.83 -3.67
C VAL A 11 -40.87 -53.17 -4.68
N PHE A 12 -39.87 -53.93 -4.25
CA PHE A 12 -38.67 -54.26 -5.06
C PHE A 12 -38.70 -55.68 -5.67
N LEU A 13 -39.80 -56.43 -5.53
CA LEU A 13 -39.87 -57.86 -5.87
C LEU A 13 -40.96 -58.25 -6.87
N LEU A 14 -41.64 -57.27 -7.51
CA LEU A 14 -42.66 -57.52 -8.55
C LEU A 14 -42.32 -56.92 -9.93
N SER A 15 -41.14 -56.36 -10.11
CA SER A 15 -40.60 -55.94 -11.42
C SER A 15 -39.50 -56.86 -11.95
N PHE A 16 -39.23 -57.98 -11.27
CA PHE A 16 -38.15 -58.92 -11.63
C PHE A 16 -38.64 -60.21 -12.34
N PHE A 17 -39.93 -60.34 -12.68
CA PHE A 17 -40.48 -61.60 -13.23
C PHE A 17 -41.51 -61.50 -14.36
N ILE A 18 -41.56 -60.37 -15.09
CA ILE A 18 -42.24 -60.29 -16.40
C ILE A 18 -41.27 -59.60 -17.36
N GLY A 19 -40.55 -60.41 -18.13
CA GLY A 19 -39.47 -60.00 -19.02
C GLY A 19 -38.50 -61.14 -19.38
N LEU A 20 -38.51 -62.26 -18.65
CA LEU A 20 -37.97 -63.53 -19.12
C LEU A 20 -38.94 -64.15 -20.13
N PHE A 21 -38.76 -63.74 -21.38
CA PHE A 21 -39.20 -64.32 -22.67
C PHE A 21 -39.39 -63.19 -23.70
N ALA A 22 -38.54 -62.16 -23.67
CA ALA A 22 -38.08 -61.56 -24.90
C ALA A 22 -36.76 -62.26 -25.22
N VAL A 23 -36.77 -63.04 -26.30
CA VAL A 23 -35.59 -63.64 -26.90
C VAL A 23 -34.51 -62.55 -26.95
N ASN A 24 -33.36 -62.80 -26.31
CA ASN A 24 -32.12 -62.12 -26.66
C ASN A 24 -31.85 -62.52 -28.11
N SER A 25 -32.47 -61.82 -29.05
CA SER A 25 -31.94 -61.69 -30.40
C SER A 25 -30.65 -60.89 -30.23
N SER A 26 -29.55 -61.57 -29.90
CA SER A 26 -28.24 -61.07 -30.26
C SER A 26 -28.27 -60.99 -31.78
N TYR A 27 -28.73 -59.87 -32.33
CA TYR A 27 -28.50 -59.58 -33.73
C TYR A 27 -26.98 -59.65 -33.88
N ALA A 28 -26.52 -60.62 -34.66
CA ALA A 28 -25.12 -60.74 -34.99
C ALA A 28 -24.68 -59.40 -35.58
N GLU A 29 -23.54 -58.89 -35.13
CA GLU A 29 -22.95 -57.68 -35.71
C GLU A 29 -22.81 -57.89 -37.22
N THR A 30 -23.38 -57.00 -38.02
CA THR A 30 -23.27 -57.06 -39.48
C THR A 30 -21.85 -56.68 -39.86
N THR A 31 -21.09 -57.65 -40.37
CA THR A 31 -19.76 -57.37 -40.92
C THR A 31 -19.89 -56.68 -42.27
N VAL A 32 -19.30 -55.49 -42.37
CA VAL A 32 -19.34 -54.63 -43.55
C VAL A 32 -17.92 -54.48 -44.11
N THR A 33 -17.81 -54.64 -45.42
CA THR A 33 -16.53 -54.55 -46.16
C THR A 33 -16.52 -53.52 -47.29
N THR A 34 -17.69 -52.95 -47.62
CA THR A 34 -17.85 -51.95 -48.70
C THR A 34 -18.73 -50.78 -48.26
N GLU A 35 -18.64 -49.66 -48.98
CA GLU A 35 -19.46 -48.45 -48.72
C GLU A 35 -20.96 -48.73 -48.82
N ASP A 36 -21.41 -49.46 -49.86
CA ASP A 36 -22.84 -49.75 -50.04
C ASP A 36 -23.38 -50.69 -48.95
N GLN A 37 -22.56 -51.64 -48.48
CA GLN A 37 -22.91 -52.49 -47.33
C GLN A 37 -23.07 -51.64 -46.05
N LEU A 38 -22.19 -50.65 -45.86
CA LEU A 38 -22.26 -49.73 -44.71
C LEU A 38 -23.58 -48.94 -44.72
N GLN A 39 -23.89 -48.27 -45.82
CA GLN A 39 -25.12 -47.49 -45.93
C GLN A 39 -26.38 -48.37 -45.78
N THR A 40 -26.35 -49.59 -46.33
CA THR A 40 -27.47 -50.54 -46.22
C THR A 40 -27.69 -50.97 -44.76
N ALA A 41 -26.63 -51.35 -44.06
CA ALA A 41 -26.72 -51.77 -42.66
C ALA A 41 -27.19 -50.60 -41.74
N ILE A 42 -26.77 -49.37 -42.03
CA ILE A 42 -27.27 -48.15 -41.35
C ILE A 42 -28.78 -47.98 -41.58
N ASN A 43 -29.23 -48.09 -42.83
CA ASN A 43 -30.65 -47.95 -43.18
C ASN A 43 -31.52 -49.05 -42.53
N ASN A 44 -30.95 -50.25 -42.34
CA ASN A 44 -31.59 -51.35 -41.64
C ASN A 44 -31.52 -51.24 -40.11
N ASN A 45 -30.87 -50.19 -39.57
CA ASN A 45 -30.65 -49.99 -38.14
C ASN A 45 -29.93 -51.16 -37.45
N GLU A 46 -28.87 -51.65 -38.08
CA GLU A 46 -28.06 -52.78 -37.60
C GLU A 46 -26.85 -52.30 -36.76
N ASP A 47 -26.38 -53.17 -35.86
CA ASP A 47 -25.05 -53.03 -35.22
C ASP A 47 -23.99 -53.51 -36.21
N ILE A 48 -22.95 -52.71 -36.45
CA ILE A 48 -22.03 -52.84 -37.59
C ILE A 48 -20.61 -53.09 -37.12
N VAL A 49 -19.90 -54.02 -37.77
CA VAL A 49 -18.45 -54.22 -37.62
C VAL A 49 -17.73 -54.05 -38.95
N ILE A 50 -16.70 -53.21 -38.96
CA ILE A 50 -15.83 -52.94 -40.10
C ILE A 50 -14.43 -53.42 -39.73
N ASN A 51 -13.91 -54.41 -40.45
CA ASN A 51 -12.59 -55.02 -40.20
C ASN A 51 -11.62 -54.87 -41.39
N THR A 52 -12.02 -54.12 -42.42
CA THR A 52 -11.21 -53.78 -43.59
C THR A 52 -11.28 -52.28 -43.85
N ASN A 53 -10.33 -51.76 -44.62
CA ASN A 53 -10.39 -50.38 -45.08
C ASN A 53 -11.51 -50.21 -46.11
N ILE A 54 -12.28 -49.13 -45.99
CA ILE A 54 -13.34 -48.78 -46.95
C ILE A 54 -13.01 -47.40 -47.54
N SER A 55 -13.08 -47.31 -48.87
CA SER A 55 -13.05 -46.03 -49.58
C SER A 55 -14.47 -45.47 -49.65
N ILE A 56 -14.67 -44.27 -49.12
CA ILE A 56 -15.96 -43.57 -49.13
C ILE A 56 -15.95 -42.61 -50.32
N THR A 57 -16.88 -42.80 -51.24
CA THR A 57 -17.01 -42.06 -52.51
C THR A 57 -18.21 -41.11 -52.53
N LYS A 58 -19.10 -41.21 -51.55
CA LYS A 58 -20.26 -40.31 -51.35
C LYS A 58 -20.59 -40.19 -49.86
N SER A 59 -21.36 -39.17 -49.49
CA SER A 59 -21.80 -38.99 -48.11
C SER A 59 -22.61 -40.20 -47.60
N ILE A 60 -22.30 -40.63 -46.38
CA ILE A 60 -23.06 -41.62 -45.62
C ILE A 60 -24.09 -40.87 -44.78
N THR A 61 -25.37 -41.09 -45.07
CA THR A 61 -26.45 -40.46 -44.32
C THR A 61 -26.80 -41.33 -43.11
N ILE A 62 -26.75 -40.74 -41.92
CA ILE A 62 -27.21 -41.36 -40.68
C ILE A 62 -28.62 -40.82 -40.36
N PRO A 63 -29.69 -41.63 -40.58
CA PRO A 63 -31.06 -41.18 -40.34
C PRO A 63 -31.35 -41.07 -38.84
N ASN A 64 -32.35 -40.26 -38.48
CA ASN A 64 -32.79 -40.09 -37.09
C ASN A 64 -33.27 -41.39 -36.41
N THR A 65 -33.56 -42.43 -37.19
CA THR A 65 -33.91 -43.77 -36.70
C THR A 65 -32.68 -44.59 -36.28
N TYR A 66 -31.48 -44.22 -36.72
CA TYR A 66 -30.27 -44.99 -36.43
C TYR A 66 -29.85 -44.79 -34.98
N ASN A 67 -29.77 -45.90 -34.25
CA ASN A 67 -29.44 -45.87 -32.82
C ASN A 67 -28.45 -46.94 -32.34
N LYS A 68 -27.59 -47.40 -33.26
CA LYS A 68 -26.70 -48.55 -33.07
C LYS A 68 -25.23 -48.15 -33.03
N THR A 69 -24.37 -49.17 -32.92
CA THR A 69 -22.91 -48.98 -32.93
C THR A 69 -22.34 -49.30 -34.29
N ILE A 70 -21.45 -48.43 -34.77
CA ILE A 70 -20.53 -48.70 -35.89
C ILE A 70 -19.15 -48.94 -35.28
N LYS A 71 -18.65 -50.18 -35.35
CA LYS A 71 -17.39 -50.57 -34.73
C LYS A 71 -16.32 -50.83 -35.78
N LEU A 72 -15.21 -50.14 -35.68
CA LEU A 72 -14.03 -50.33 -36.53
C LEU A 72 -12.98 -51.14 -35.75
N THR A 73 -12.66 -52.33 -36.25
CA THR A 73 -11.73 -53.27 -35.61
C THR A 73 -10.48 -53.48 -36.47
N GLY A 74 -9.39 -53.95 -35.85
CA GLY A 74 -8.18 -54.32 -36.59
C GLY A 74 -7.48 -53.15 -37.30
N ASN A 75 -7.58 -51.93 -36.75
CA ASN A 75 -7.08 -50.69 -37.37
C ASN A 75 -7.74 -50.36 -38.73
N SER A 76 -8.98 -50.82 -38.96
CA SER A 76 -9.73 -50.45 -40.16
C SER A 76 -9.89 -48.94 -40.30
N THR A 77 -9.83 -48.47 -41.55
CA THR A 77 -9.87 -47.05 -41.90
C THR A 77 -11.02 -46.76 -42.87
N LEU A 78 -11.79 -45.72 -42.58
CA LEU A 78 -12.68 -45.08 -43.56
C LEU A 78 -11.90 -43.94 -44.24
N ASN A 79 -11.65 -44.09 -45.54
CA ASN A 79 -10.87 -43.14 -46.32
C ASN A 79 -11.80 -42.31 -47.21
N MET A 80 -11.77 -40.99 -47.03
CA MET A 80 -12.51 -40.06 -47.87
C MET A 80 -11.91 -40.00 -49.29
N ASN A 81 -12.73 -40.23 -50.32
CA ASN A 81 -12.35 -40.14 -51.73
C ASN A 81 -13.29 -39.25 -52.55
N PHE A 82 -13.98 -38.31 -51.89
CA PHE A 82 -14.79 -37.27 -52.51
C PHE A 82 -14.72 -35.98 -51.67
N VAL A 83 -15.09 -34.85 -52.27
CA VAL A 83 -15.14 -33.56 -51.57
C VAL A 83 -16.51 -33.38 -50.90
N GLY A 84 -16.55 -33.31 -49.57
CA GLY A 84 -17.79 -33.11 -48.82
C GLY A 84 -17.75 -33.59 -47.37
N ASP A 85 -18.90 -34.06 -46.87
CA ASP A 85 -19.05 -34.57 -45.49
C ASP A 85 -19.19 -36.09 -45.50
N MET A 86 -18.33 -36.82 -44.78
CA MET A 86 -18.34 -38.28 -44.76
C MET A 86 -19.62 -38.79 -44.12
N PHE A 87 -19.92 -38.33 -42.89
CA PHE A 87 -21.17 -38.63 -42.19
C PHE A 87 -22.03 -37.38 -42.08
N VAL A 88 -23.26 -37.47 -42.59
CA VAL A 88 -24.30 -36.45 -42.40
C VAL A 88 -25.31 -36.99 -41.39
N VAL A 89 -25.34 -36.40 -40.20
CA VAL A 89 -26.09 -36.89 -39.04
C VAL A 89 -27.21 -35.92 -38.69
N GLN A 90 -28.46 -36.36 -38.85
CA GLN A 90 -29.63 -35.55 -38.59
C GLN A 90 -30.58 -36.25 -37.61
N GLY A 91 -30.63 -35.76 -36.37
CA GLY A 91 -31.48 -36.26 -35.30
C GLY A 91 -31.22 -37.70 -34.84
N ALA A 92 -30.03 -38.25 -35.11
CA ALA A 92 -29.68 -39.62 -34.78
C ALA A 92 -29.01 -39.75 -33.40
N ASN A 93 -29.03 -40.95 -32.82
CA ASN A 93 -28.38 -41.25 -31.54
C ASN A 93 -27.50 -42.50 -31.62
N PHE A 94 -26.24 -42.38 -32.03
CA PHE A 94 -25.42 -43.56 -32.36
C PHE A 94 -24.00 -43.47 -31.81
N THR A 95 -23.30 -44.61 -31.82
CA THR A 95 -21.90 -44.72 -31.41
C THR A 95 -20.99 -45.12 -32.57
N LEU A 96 -19.87 -44.44 -32.73
CA LEU A 96 -18.72 -44.89 -33.51
C LEU A 96 -17.62 -45.35 -32.54
N ASP A 97 -17.10 -46.57 -32.71
CA ASP A 97 -16.12 -47.16 -31.81
C ASP A 97 -14.91 -47.72 -32.57
N GLY A 98 -13.73 -47.14 -32.31
CA GLY A 98 -12.44 -47.58 -32.81
C GLY A 98 -12.05 -47.04 -34.18
N GLY A 99 -10.95 -47.58 -34.71
CA GLY A 99 -10.47 -47.35 -36.07
C GLY A 99 -10.00 -45.94 -36.40
N VAL A 100 -9.89 -45.67 -37.70
CA VAL A 100 -9.41 -44.40 -38.25
C VAL A 100 -10.43 -43.82 -39.23
N ILE A 101 -10.77 -42.55 -39.08
CA ILE A 101 -11.40 -41.75 -40.13
C ILE A 101 -10.32 -40.85 -40.73
N ASN A 102 -10.07 -41.03 -42.01
CA ASN A 102 -9.09 -40.25 -42.75
C ASN A 102 -9.79 -39.39 -43.80
N GLY A 103 -9.78 -38.07 -43.59
CA GLY A 103 -10.41 -37.10 -44.48
C GLY A 103 -9.65 -36.85 -45.78
N ASN A 104 -8.38 -37.31 -45.90
CA ASN A 104 -7.54 -37.19 -47.11
C ASN A 104 -7.47 -35.78 -47.71
N GLU A 105 -7.58 -34.73 -46.89
CA GLU A 105 -7.68 -33.34 -47.34
C GLU A 105 -8.84 -33.06 -48.30
N ASN A 106 -9.87 -33.92 -48.28
CA ASN A 106 -11.01 -33.83 -49.17
C ASN A 106 -12.27 -33.36 -48.46
N GLY A 107 -12.41 -33.57 -47.15
CA GLY A 107 -13.63 -33.19 -46.47
C GLY A 107 -13.68 -33.47 -44.98
N ARG A 108 -14.85 -33.23 -44.41
CA ARG A 108 -15.14 -33.36 -42.97
C ARG A 108 -15.54 -34.79 -42.63
N ALA A 109 -15.17 -35.24 -41.42
CA ALA A 109 -15.64 -36.51 -40.90
C ALA A 109 -17.14 -36.47 -40.57
N PHE A 110 -17.61 -35.41 -39.90
CA PHE A 110 -18.99 -35.32 -39.45
C PHE A 110 -19.62 -33.93 -39.67
N ASN A 111 -20.87 -33.96 -40.12
CA ASN A 111 -21.79 -32.83 -40.07
C ASN A 111 -23.00 -33.25 -39.22
N ILE A 112 -23.09 -32.72 -38.00
CA ILE A 112 -24.02 -33.16 -36.96
C ILE A 112 -25.02 -32.05 -36.67
N PHE A 113 -26.31 -32.33 -36.82
CA PHE A 113 -27.36 -31.35 -36.54
C PHE A 113 -28.69 -32.00 -36.16
N GLY A 114 -29.68 -31.17 -35.84
CA GLY A 114 -31.07 -31.59 -35.65
C GLY A 114 -31.32 -32.37 -34.35
N ASN A 115 -30.71 -31.95 -33.23
CA ASN A 115 -30.81 -32.61 -31.92
C ASN A 115 -30.22 -34.03 -31.92
N SER A 116 -29.11 -34.22 -32.64
CA SER A 116 -28.38 -35.48 -32.63
C SER A 116 -27.62 -35.70 -31.32
N ASN A 117 -27.38 -36.95 -30.97
CA ASN A 117 -26.49 -37.35 -29.88
C ASN A 117 -25.48 -38.38 -30.39
N VAL A 118 -24.26 -37.93 -30.66
CA VAL A 118 -23.22 -38.77 -31.29
C VAL A 118 -22.15 -39.09 -30.26
N THR A 119 -21.80 -40.36 -30.14
CA THR A 119 -20.67 -40.80 -29.30
C THR A 119 -19.57 -41.37 -30.18
N VAL A 120 -18.33 -40.91 -30.00
CA VAL A 120 -17.14 -41.42 -30.69
C VAL A 120 -16.14 -41.91 -29.66
N LYS A 121 -15.67 -43.14 -29.80
CA LYS A 121 -14.81 -43.81 -28.83
C LYS A 121 -13.55 -44.35 -29.50
N GLY A 122 -12.37 -44.09 -28.95
CA GLY A 122 -11.12 -44.73 -29.38
C GLY A 122 -10.76 -44.53 -30.86
N THR A 123 -11.36 -43.56 -31.54
CA THR A 123 -11.17 -43.30 -32.96
C THR A 123 -10.07 -42.27 -33.18
N THR A 124 -9.27 -42.44 -34.24
CA THR A 124 -8.41 -41.37 -34.76
C THR A 124 -9.06 -40.71 -35.96
N ILE A 125 -9.30 -39.41 -35.90
CA ILE A 125 -9.81 -38.58 -37.00
C ILE A 125 -8.65 -37.70 -37.49
N LYS A 126 -8.21 -37.91 -38.73
CA LYS A 126 -7.03 -37.21 -39.27
C LYS A 126 -7.20 -36.71 -40.69
N ASN A 127 -6.41 -35.69 -41.05
CA ASN A 127 -6.38 -35.07 -42.38
C ASN A 127 -7.79 -34.71 -42.89
N ALA A 128 -8.72 -34.41 -41.97
CA ALA A 128 -10.05 -33.93 -42.31
C ALA A 128 -10.00 -32.41 -42.46
N SER A 129 -10.51 -31.95 -43.60
CA SER A 129 -10.30 -30.58 -44.01
C SER A 129 -11.38 -30.05 -44.93
N THR A 130 -11.69 -28.76 -44.78
CA THR A 130 -12.57 -28.03 -45.70
C THR A 130 -11.80 -27.31 -46.81
N GLU A 131 -10.49 -27.55 -46.96
CA GLU A 131 -9.65 -26.86 -47.95
C GLU A 131 -10.19 -26.96 -49.37
N LYS A 132 -10.64 -28.15 -49.79
CA LYS A 132 -11.16 -28.39 -51.15
C LYS A 132 -12.62 -27.99 -51.33
N PHE A 133 -13.30 -27.51 -50.29
CA PHE A 133 -14.69 -27.07 -50.43
C PHE A 133 -14.76 -25.87 -51.39
N THR A 134 -15.65 -25.95 -52.36
CA THR A 134 -15.90 -24.89 -53.33
C THR A 134 -16.97 -23.94 -52.81
N LYS A 135 -16.99 -22.71 -53.33
CA LYS A 135 -18.09 -21.77 -53.07
C LYS A 135 -19.45 -22.41 -53.36
N LYS A 136 -20.43 -22.10 -52.52
CA LYS A 136 -21.83 -22.51 -52.70
C LYS A 136 -22.66 -21.25 -52.84
N ILE A 137 -23.00 -20.87 -54.07
CA ILE A 137 -23.73 -19.62 -54.33
C ILE A 137 -25.24 -19.89 -54.30
N GLU A 138 -25.92 -19.28 -53.34
CA GLU A 138 -27.38 -19.32 -53.20
C GLU A 138 -27.90 -17.88 -53.09
N ASN A 139 -28.90 -17.53 -53.92
CA ASN A 139 -29.45 -16.18 -54.00
C ASN A 139 -28.39 -15.07 -54.18
N GLY A 140 -27.29 -15.38 -54.87
CA GLY A 140 -26.20 -14.45 -55.12
C GLY A 140 -25.33 -14.12 -53.91
N SER A 141 -25.33 -14.97 -52.89
CA SER A 141 -24.43 -14.91 -51.72
C SER A 141 -23.78 -16.28 -51.52
N ASN A 142 -22.55 -16.32 -51.03
CA ASN A 142 -21.85 -17.58 -50.74
C ASN A 142 -22.30 -18.14 -49.38
N THR A 143 -22.94 -19.31 -49.38
CA THR A 143 -23.45 -20.00 -48.18
C THR A 143 -22.60 -21.20 -47.77
N GLN A 144 -21.41 -21.37 -48.35
CA GLN A 144 -20.51 -22.46 -47.99
C GLN A 144 -19.99 -22.30 -46.56
N LYS A 145 -20.14 -23.35 -45.75
CA LYS A 145 -19.55 -23.43 -44.40
C LYS A 145 -18.17 -24.05 -44.47
N TYR A 146 -17.15 -23.29 -44.10
CA TYR A 146 -15.75 -23.77 -44.03
C TYR A 146 -15.33 -24.13 -42.60
N SER A 147 -16.05 -23.68 -41.58
CA SER A 147 -15.74 -23.98 -40.19
C SER A 147 -15.95 -25.46 -39.81
N GLY A 148 -15.04 -26.00 -39.00
CA GLY A 148 -15.03 -27.37 -38.53
C GLY A 148 -14.36 -28.32 -39.52
N GLY A 149 -13.02 -28.38 -39.52
CA GLY A 149 -12.27 -29.22 -40.48
C GLY A 149 -12.58 -30.72 -40.36
N ALA A 150 -12.77 -31.23 -39.15
CA ALA A 150 -13.21 -32.61 -38.92
C ALA A 150 -14.70 -32.71 -38.60
N VAL A 151 -15.21 -31.83 -37.75
CA VAL A 151 -16.58 -31.87 -37.23
C VAL A 151 -17.20 -30.49 -37.29
N THR A 152 -18.39 -30.40 -37.87
CA THR A 152 -19.29 -29.30 -37.60
C THR A 152 -20.50 -29.83 -36.83
N ILE A 153 -20.88 -29.14 -35.75
CA ILE A 153 -22.02 -29.53 -34.90
C ILE A 153 -22.92 -28.34 -34.61
N SER A 154 -24.24 -28.52 -34.73
CA SER A 154 -25.24 -27.54 -34.32
C SER A 154 -26.43 -28.15 -33.58
N HIS A 155 -26.91 -27.46 -32.53
CA HIS A 155 -28.08 -27.88 -31.74
C HIS A 155 -28.05 -29.37 -31.33
N SER A 156 -26.89 -29.89 -30.94
CA SER A 156 -26.67 -31.33 -30.75
C SER A 156 -25.66 -31.63 -29.64
N VAL A 157 -25.47 -32.92 -29.33
CA VAL A 157 -24.51 -33.40 -28.34
C VAL A 157 -23.46 -34.29 -29.02
N LEU A 158 -22.18 -34.02 -28.73
CA LEU A 158 -21.04 -34.85 -29.15
C LEU A 158 -20.28 -35.34 -27.91
N ASN A 159 -20.19 -36.66 -27.75
CA ASN A 159 -19.43 -37.29 -26.69
C ASN A 159 -18.17 -37.95 -27.29
N LEU A 160 -17.01 -37.59 -26.78
CA LEU A 160 -15.70 -38.05 -27.24
C LEU A 160 -15.01 -38.80 -26.09
N GLU A 161 -14.75 -40.10 -26.26
CA GLU A 161 -14.04 -40.92 -25.29
C GLU A 161 -12.72 -41.41 -25.90
N ASN A 162 -11.61 -40.85 -25.44
CA ASN A 162 -10.26 -41.15 -25.90
C ASN A 162 -10.08 -41.07 -27.43
N VAL A 163 -10.59 -39.99 -28.02
CA VAL A 163 -10.53 -39.70 -29.47
C VAL A 163 -9.29 -38.88 -29.79
N ILE A 164 -8.64 -39.16 -30.91
CA ILE A 164 -7.48 -38.42 -31.40
C ILE A 164 -7.89 -37.62 -32.64
N PHE A 165 -7.79 -36.30 -32.58
CA PHE A 165 -7.81 -35.41 -33.74
C PHE A 165 -6.37 -35.07 -34.11
N GLN A 166 -5.98 -35.34 -35.35
CA GLN A 166 -4.61 -35.10 -35.81
C GLN A 166 -4.60 -34.41 -37.18
N GLU A 167 -3.89 -33.29 -37.30
CA GLU A 167 -3.67 -32.57 -38.56
C GLU A 167 -4.98 -32.22 -39.29
N ASN A 168 -6.06 -31.99 -38.53
CA ASN A 168 -7.33 -31.54 -39.10
C ASN A 168 -7.33 -30.02 -39.19
N HIS A 169 -7.87 -29.47 -40.26
CA HIS A 169 -7.90 -28.03 -40.42
C HIS A 169 -9.09 -27.52 -41.20
N SER A 170 -9.52 -26.30 -40.89
CA SER A 170 -10.46 -25.59 -41.76
C SER A 170 -9.71 -24.99 -42.95
N LYS A 171 -10.44 -24.51 -43.95
CA LYS A 171 -9.88 -23.91 -45.16
C LYS A 171 -8.87 -22.81 -44.81
N ALA A 172 -7.63 -22.93 -45.27
CA ALA A 172 -6.54 -22.04 -44.90
C ALA A 172 -6.82 -20.58 -45.31
N VAL A 173 -7.43 -20.36 -46.48
CA VAL A 173 -7.82 -19.02 -46.94
C VAL A 173 -9.27 -19.06 -47.43
N THR A 174 -10.18 -18.37 -46.74
CA THR A 174 -11.59 -18.24 -47.14
C THR A 174 -11.82 -17.10 -48.13
N PRO A 175 -12.71 -17.28 -49.12
CA PRO A 175 -13.02 -16.23 -50.08
C PRO A 175 -13.74 -15.05 -49.43
N ASN A 176 -13.59 -13.87 -50.01
CA ASN A 176 -14.37 -12.70 -49.59
C ASN A 176 -15.88 -12.90 -49.80
N PRO A 177 -16.73 -12.20 -49.02
CA PRO A 177 -18.17 -12.12 -49.29
C PRO A 177 -18.45 -11.62 -50.71
N GLU A 178 -19.52 -12.08 -51.34
CA GLU A 178 -19.78 -11.79 -52.76
C GLU A 178 -20.21 -10.34 -52.99
N LYS A 179 -20.82 -9.71 -51.98
CA LYS A 179 -21.25 -8.30 -51.99
C LYS A 179 -21.28 -7.71 -50.58
N ALA A 180 -21.25 -6.39 -50.48
CA ALA A 180 -21.39 -5.69 -49.20
C ALA A 180 -22.71 -6.05 -48.51
N GLY A 181 -22.64 -6.38 -47.22
CA GLY A 181 -23.78 -6.80 -46.40
C GLY A 181 -24.03 -8.32 -46.38
N ASP A 182 -23.31 -9.11 -47.18
CA ASP A 182 -23.30 -10.57 -47.02
C ASP A 182 -22.68 -10.95 -45.66
N PRO A 183 -23.08 -12.10 -45.07
CA PRO A 183 -22.45 -12.62 -43.87
C PRO A 183 -20.95 -12.83 -44.06
N ALA A 184 -20.20 -12.68 -42.96
CA ALA A 184 -18.80 -13.06 -42.90
C ALA A 184 -18.59 -14.54 -43.25
N ILE A 185 -17.53 -14.83 -43.99
CA ILE A 185 -17.13 -16.20 -44.35
C ILE A 185 -15.92 -16.59 -43.51
N GLU A 186 -16.17 -17.36 -42.47
CA GLU A 186 -15.18 -17.72 -41.46
C GLU A 186 -14.63 -19.14 -41.66
N SER A 187 -13.44 -19.36 -41.10
CA SER A 187 -12.73 -20.63 -41.14
C SER A 187 -12.38 -21.12 -39.74
N ASN A 188 -13.36 -21.14 -38.85
CA ASN A 188 -13.09 -21.45 -37.44
C ASN A 188 -12.99 -22.95 -37.17
N GLY A 189 -12.30 -23.35 -36.10
CA GLY A 189 -12.30 -24.72 -35.60
C GLY A 189 -11.64 -25.71 -36.56
N GLY A 190 -10.32 -25.88 -36.45
CA GLY A 190 -9.60 -26.82 -37.32
C GLY A 190 -10.03 -28.27 -37.14
N ALA A 191 -10.34 -28.67 -35.91
CA ALA A 191 -10.98 -29.96 -35.64
C ALA A 191 -12.51 -29.81 -35.53
N ILE A 192 -13.00 -28.99 -34.60
CA ILE A 192 -14.42 -28.93 -34.25
C ILE A 192 -14.91 -27.49 -34.28
N PHE A 193 -16.01 -27.26 -35.01
CA PHE A 193 -16.81 -26.04 -34.89
C PHE A 193 -18.17 -26.39 -34.27
N SER A 194 -18.51 -25.68 -33.19
CA SER A 194 -19.73 -25.90 -32.41
C SER A 194 -20.58 -24.65 -32.34
N ASP A 195 -21.86 -24.83 -32.62
CA ASP A 195 -22.90 -23.82 -32.55
C ASP A 195 -24.06 -24.34 -31.68
N ASN A 196 -24.38 -23.64 -30.59
CA ASN A 196 -25.45 -23.99 -29.66
C ASN A 196 -25.51 -25.50 -29.30
N SER A 197 -24.35 -26.07 -29.01
CA SER A 197 -24.17 -27.52 -28.85
C SER A 197 -23.37 -27.87 -27.61
N THR A 198 -23.47 -29.12 -27.16
CA THR A 198 -22.66 -29.64 -26.05
C THR A 198 -21.61 -30.61 -26.56
N ILE A 199 -20.35 -30.35 -26.22
CA ILE A 199 -19.22 -31.25 -26.48
C ILE A 199 -18.71 -31.76 -25.13
N ASN A 200 -18.68 -33.08 -24.97
CA ASN A 200 -18.12 -33.75 -23.81
C ASN A 200 -16.89 -34.53 -24.25
N VAL A 201 -15.74 -34.24 -23.65
CA VAL A 201 -14.46 -34.88 -23.94
C VAL A 201 -13.99 -35.62 -22.69
N LYS A 202 -13.61 -36.88 -22.86
CA LYS A 202 -12.94 -37.68 -21.83
C LYS A 202 -11.65 -38.25 -22.41
N GLY A 203 -10.50 -37.78 -21.95
CA GLY A 203 -9.19 -38.18 -22.50
C GLY A 203 -9.00 -37.82 -23.98
N GLY A 204 -8.06 -38.47 -24.67
CA GLY A 204 -7.80 -38.23 -26.09
C GLY A 204 -6.81 -37.10 -26.38
N LYS A 205 -6.69 -36.71 -27.66
CA LYS A 205 -5.69 -35.74 -28.11
C LYS A 205 -6.21 -34.84 -29.25
N PHE A 206 -5.76 -33.60 -29.26
CA PHE A 206 -5.89 -32.65 -30.38
C PHE A 206 -4.49 -32.21 -30.79
N LEU A 207 -4.03 -32.68 -31.93
CA LEU A 207 -2.65 -32.59 -32.39
C LEU A 207 -2.57 -31.82 -33.70
N ASP A 208 -1.82 -30.72 -33.70
CA ASP A 208 -1.46 -29.95 -34.90
C ASP A 208 -2.68 -29.54 -35.76
N SER A 209 -3.83 -29.31 -35.13
CA SER A 209 -5.01 -28.77 -35.80
C SER A 209 -4.92 -27.26 -35.95
N TYR A 210 -5.44 -26.73 -37.06
CA TYR A 210 -5.42 -25.29 -37.29
C TYR A 210 -6.65 -24.73 -37.99
N SER A 211 -6.96 -23.47 -37.69
CA SER A 211 -7.96 -22.67 -38.39
C SER A 211 -7.31 -21.76 -39.44
N GLY A 212 -8.03 -21.43 -40.51
CA GLY A 212 -7.54 -20.55 -41.57
C GLY A 212 -7.75 -19.05 -41.33
N THR A 213 -7.59 -18.25 -42.39
CA THR A 213 -7.78 -16.79 -42.43
C THR A 213 -8.65 -16.37 -43.62
N SER A 214 -9.07 -15.11 -43.69
CA SER A 214 -9.69 -14.56 -44.91
C SER A 214 -8.65 -14.07 -45.94
N GLU A 215 -9.07 -13.91 -47.21
CA GLU A 215 -8.24 -13.34 -48.30
C GLU A 215 -7.80 -11.89 -48.06
N THR A 216 -8.50 -11.13 -47.22
CA THR A 216 -8.24 -9.70 -47.01
C THR A 216 -7.77 -9.41 -45.60
N LEU A 217 -6.92 -8.40 -45.46
CA LEU A 217 -6.30 -7.95 -44.20
C LEU A 217 -7.30 -7.52 -43.10
N PHE A 218 -8.59 -7.38 -43.41
CA PHE A 218 -9.64 -6.91 -42.50
C PHE A 218 -10.90 -7.79 -42.51
N GLY A 219 -10.84 -8.98 -43.13
CA GLY A 219 -11.96 -9.92 -43.13
C GLY A 219 -12.06 -10.74 -41.84
N SER A 220 -13.12 -11.52 -41.71
CA SER A 220 -13.32 -12.40 -40.55
C SER A 220 -12.35 -13.58 -40.59
N ASN A 221 -11.42 -13.61 -39.64
CA ASN A 221 -10.37 -14.62 -39.57
C ASN A 221 -10.83 -15.85 -38.80
N GLY A 222 -10.15 -16.99 -39.04
CA GLY A 222 -10.46 -18.23 -38.34
C GLY A 222 -9.95 -18.21 -36.92
N GLU A 223 -10.77 -18.69 -36.00
CA GLU A 223 -10.47 -18.76 -34.57
C GLU A 223 -10.58 -20.20 -34.07
N GLY A 224 -9.91 -20.51 -32.96
CA GLY A 224 -9.94 -21.84 -32.37
C GLY A 224 -9.22 -22.87 -33.24
N GLY A 225 -7.90 -22.98 -33.13
CA GLY A 225 -7.10 -23.87 -33.99
C GLY A 225 -7.58 -25.32 -33.95
N ALA A 226 -8.00 -25.82 -32.78
CA ALA A 226 -8.69 -27.10 -32.66
C ALA A 226 -10.20 -26.91 -32.54
N ILE A 227 -10.68 -26.15 -31.57
CA ILE A 227 -12.12 -26.05 -31.22
C ILE A 227 -12.56 -24.59 -31.23
N LYS A 228 -13.65 -24.31 -31.95
CA LYS A 228 -14.41 -23.05 -31.85
C LYS A 228 -15.79 -23.33 -31.26
N LEU A 229 -16.18 -22.53 -30.28
CA LEU A 229 -17.51 -22.56 -29.64
C LEU A 229 -18.21 -21.22 -29.85
N VAL A 230 -19.46 -21.24 -30.32
CA VAL A 230 -20.33 -20.06 -30.42
C VAL A 230 -21.73 -20.35 -29.88
N GLU A 231 -22.48 -19.27 -29.66
CA GLU A 231 -23.92 -19.27 -29.40
C GLU A 231 -24.38 -20.24 -28.29
N ASN A 232 -23.99 -19.98 -27.04
CA ASN A 232 -24.36 -20.80 -25.87
C ASN A 232 -23.84 -22.25 -25.90
N SER A 233 -22.82 -22.54 -26.71
CA SER A 233 -22.17 -23.85 -26.70
C SER A 233 -21.56 -24.16 -25.32
N VAL A 234 -21.48 -25.45 -25.01
CA VAL A 234 -20.89 -25.97 -23.77
C VAL A 234 -19.79 -26.97 -24.11
N LEU A 235 -18.59 -26.74 -23.57
CA LEU A 235 -17.48 -27.69 -23.63
C LEU A 235 -17.17 -28.21 -22.24
N ASN A 236 -17.21 -29.52 -22.07
CA ASN A 236 -16.80 -30.21 -20.85
C ASN A 236 -15.63 -31.14 -21.18
N ILE A 237 -14.51 -30.99 -20.47
CA ILE A 237 -13.35 -31.88 -20.59
C ILE A 237 -13.05 -32.49 -19.23
N ASP A 238 -12.93 -33.81 -19.19
CA ASP A 238 -12.58 -34.58 -18.00
C ASP A 238 -11.65 -35.75 -18.34
N VAL A 239 -11.22 -36.50 -17.34
CA VAL A 239 -10.40 -37.70 -17.52
C VAL A 239 -11.21 -38.86 -18.10
N PHE A 240 -10.53 -39.69 -18.88
CA PHE A 240 -11.00 -41.02 -19.23
C PHE A 240 -10.34 -42.05 -18.33
N GLU A 241 -11.13 -42.81 -17.59
CA GLU A 241 -10.61 -43.89 -16.75
C GLU A 241 -10.53 -45.19 -17.53
N LYS A 242 -9.34 -45.80 -17.54
CA LYS A 242 -9.13 -47.13 -18.13
C LYS A 242 -8.14 -47.91 -17.28
N ASP A 243 -8.51 -49.12 -16.90
CA ASP A 243 -7.66 -50.04 -16.13
C ASP A 243 -7.08 -49.42 -14.84
N GLY A 244 -7.87 -48.55 -14.18
CA GLY A 244 -7.46 -47.82 -12.97
C GLY A 244 -6.50 -46.66 -13.21
N GLN A 245 -6.20 -46.31 -14.47
CA GLN A 245 -5.40 -45.15 -14.85
C GLN A 245 -6.28 -44.04 -15.40
N GLU A 246 -5.99 -42.81 -15.00
CA GLU A 246 -6.59 -41.61 -15.57
C GLU A 246 -5.84 -41.21 -16.86
N ILE A 247 -6.56 -41.10 -17.96
CA ILE A 247 -6.07 -40.60 -19.24
C ILE A 247 -6.58 -39.18 -19.42
N ARG A 248 -5.65 -38.23 -19.39
CA ARG A 248 -5.91 -36.80 -19.57
C ARG A 248 -6.05 -36.45 -21.04
N THR A 249 -6.81 -35.41 -21.34
CA THR A 249 -6.85 -34.84 -22.69
C THR A 249 -5.61 -33.98 -22.93
N LEU A 250 -4.98 -34.14 -24.11
CA LEU A 250 -3.82 -33.35 -24.54
C LEU A 250 -4.18 -32.46 -25.73
N PHE A 251 -3.86 -31.17 -25.65
CA PHE A 251 -3.81 -30.26 -26.79
C PHE A 251 -2.35 -29.92 -27.06
N GLU A 252 -1.85 -30.21 -28.26
CA GLU A 252 -0.46 -29.95 -28.63
C GLU A 252 -0.36 -29.42 -30.06
N GLY A 253 0.38 -28.34 -30.24
CA GLY A 253 0.72 -27.80 -31.57
C GLY A 253 -0.44 -27.19 -32.34
N ASN A 254 -1.64 -27.12 -31.75
CA ASN A 254 -2.77 -26.44 -32.38
C ASN A 254 -2.52 -24.94 -32.44
N HIS A 255 -2.90 -24.32 -33.56
CA HIS A 255 -2.57 -22.93 -33.84
C HIS A 255 -3.56 -22.31 -34.84
N VAL A 256 -3.45 -21.01 -35.07
CA VAL A 256 -4.25 -20.29 -36.07
C VAL A 256 -3.34 -19.89 -37.22
N TYR A 257 -3.73 -20.19 -38.45
CA TYR A 257 -2.95 -19.83 -39.63
C TYR A 257 -3.06 -18.33 -39.95
N HIS A 258 -1.94 -17.73 -40.32
CA HIS A 258 -1.84 -16.35 -40.79
C HIS A 258 -1.12 -16.26 -42.15
N THR A 259 -1.50 -15.30 -42.98
CA THR A 259 -0.72 -14.84 -44.14
C THR A 259 0.23 -13.71 -43.72
N ASP A 260 1.25 -13.40 -44.51
CA ASP A 260 2.26 -12.37 -44.17
C ASP A 260 1.61 -11.03 -43.79
N GLY A 261 1.76 -10.57 -42.54
CA GLY A 261 1.35 -9.21 -42.15
C GLY A 261 0.82 -8.96 -40.73
N ASN A 262 0.59 -9.99 -39.88
CA ASN A 262 0.16 -9.86 -38.47
C ASN A 262 -0.93 -8.79 -38.22
N LYS A 263 -1.99 -8.77 -39.04
CA LYS A 263 -3.12 -7.85 -38.90
C LYS A 263 -4.43 -8.63 -39.01
N GLY A 264 -5.13 -8.80 -37.89
CA GLY A 264 -6.40 -9.52 -37.83
C GLY A 264 -6.62 -10.29 -36.51
N GLY A 265 -7.86 -10.67 -36.20
CA GLY A 265 -8.23 -11.34 -34.95
C GLY A 265 -7.86 -12.82 -34.91
N PHE A 266 -6.58 -13.18 -34.74
CA PHE A 266 -6.14 -14.58 -34.67
C PHE A 266 -6.23 -15.12 -33.24
N GLN A 267 -7.43 -15.58 -32.87
CA GLN A 267 -7.79 -15.81 -31.48
C GLN A 267 -7.89 -17.31 -31.14
N GLY A 268 -7.40 -17.69 -29.95
CA GLY A 268 -7.59 -19.04 -29.40
C GLY A 268 -6.79 -20.12 -30.13
N GLY A 269 -5.48 -20.23 -29.86
CA GLY A 269 -4.58 -21.15 -30.58
C GLY A 269 -5.04 -22.61 -30.56
N SER A 270 -5.59 -23.10 -29.45
CA SER A 270 -6.28 -24.40 -29.42
C SER A 270 -7.80 -24.24 -29.35
N ILE A 271 -8.29 -23.43 -28.43
CA ILE A 271 -9.72 -23.25 -28.18
C ILE A 271 -10.06 -21.77 -28.25
N GLU A 272 -11.11 -21.42 -28.99
CA GLU A 272 -11.78 -20.14 -28.82
C GLU A 272 -13.22 -20.41 -28.35
N ALA A 273 -13.65 -19.67 -27.33
CA ALA A 273 -15.00 -19.71 -26.80
C ALA A 273 -15.64 -18.32 -26.77
N THR A 274 -16.58 -18.09 -27.69
CA THR A 274 -17.41 -16.88 -27.72
C THR A 274 -18.80 -17.18 -27.16
N ASN A 275 -19.29 -16.35 -26.22
CA ASN A 275 -20.64 -16.47 -25.66
C ASN A 275 -21.01 -17.92 -25.22
N SER A 276 -20.06 -18.59 -24.57
CA SER A 276 -20.11 -20.04 -24.30
C SER A 276 -19.72 -20.37 -22.85
N ILE A 277 -19.86 -21.65 -22.47
CA ILE A 277 -19.42 -22.17 -21.17
C ILE A 277 -18.39 -23.28 -21.37
N VAL A 278 -17.25 -23.15 -20.72
CA VAL A 278 -16.17 -24.13 -20.77
C VAL A 278 -15.83 -24.63 -19.36
N ASN A 279 -15.83 -25.95 -19.19
CA ASN A 279 -15.40 -26.62 -17.97
C ASN A 279 -14.28 -27.61 -18.32
N ILE A 280 -13.09 -27.37 -17.79
CA ILE A 280 -11.89 -28.16 -18.05
C ILE A 280 -11.38 -28.71 -16.72
N ASN A 281 -11.19 -30.02 -16.66
CA ASN A 281 -10.57 -30.72 -15.54
C ASN A 281 -9.45 -31.63 -16.06
N LYS A 282 -8.28 -31.57 -15.42
CA LYS A 282 -7.14 -32.46 -15.70
C LYS A 282 -6.76 -32.53 -17.18
N THR A 283 -6.55 -31.38 -17.81
CA THR A 283 -6.14 -31.29 -19.23
C THR A 283 -4.73 -30.71 -19.38
N ASP A 284 -3.98 -31.18 -20.37
CA ASP A 284 -2.64 -30.69 -20.69
C ASP A 284 -2.66 -29.88 -21.99
N PHE A 285 -2.12 -28.66 -21.95
CA PHE A 285 -1.93 -27.80 -23.11
C PHE A 285 -0.44 -27.57 -23.36
N ILE A 286 0.05 -27.96 -24.54
CA ILE A 286 1.41 -27.70 -25.03
C ILE A 286 1.31 -26.70 -26.18
N VAL A 287 1.57 -25.43 -25.88
CA VAL A 287 1.47 -24.32 -26.82
C VAL A 287 2.82 -24.08 -27.47
N LYS A 288 2.83 -24.13 -28.80
CA LYS A 288 4.05 -24.05 -29.63
C LYS A 288 4.18 -22.74 -30.42
N GLY A 289 3.19 -21.86 -30.35
CA GLY A 289 3.17 -20.57 -31.04
C GLY A 289 2.12 -20.51 -32.15
N GLY A 290 2.19 -19.51 -33.04
CA GLY A 290 1.25 -19.34 -34.15
C GLY A 290 -0.14 -18.86 -33.73
N PHE A 291 -0.21 -17.81 -32.91
CA PHE A 291 -1.47 -17.19 -32.49
C PHE A 291 -1.32 -15.68 -32.27
N ASP A 292 -2.42 -14.94 -32.42
CA ASP A 292 -2.68 -13.60 -31.89
C ASP A 292 -2.71 -13.57 -30.36
N THR A 293 -3.85 -14.02 -29.86
CA THR A 293 -4.26 -13.82 -28.49
C THR A 293 -4.84 -15.13 -27.93
N GLY A 294 -4.40 -15.54 -26.74
CA GLY A 294 -4.87 -16.76 -26.10
C GLY A 294 -4.33 -18.03 -26.75
N GLY A 295 -3.05 -18.33 -26.57
CA GLY A 295 -2.36 -19.40 -27.31
C GLY A 295 -2.88 -20.82 -27.04
N ALA A 296 -3.38 -21.10 -25.85
CA ALA A 296 -4.19 -22.28 -25.60
C ALA A 296 -5.67 -21.95 -25.76
N ILE A 297 -6.16 -20.93 -25.03
CA ILE A 297 -7.58 -20.62 -24.95
C ILE A 297 -7.81 -19.12 -25.01
N LYS A 298 -8.77 -18.68 -25.83
CA LYS A 298 -9.40 -17.38 -25.66
C LYS A 298 -10.85 -17.56 -25.21
N PHE A 299 -11.23 -16.80 -24.18
CA PHE A 299 -12.61 -16.58 -23.78
C PHE A 299 -13.04 -15.19 -24.22
N GLU A 300 -14.16 -15.11 -24.92
CA GLU A 300 -14.77 -13.85 -25.34
C GLU A 300 -16.25 -13.85 -24.93
N GLN A 301 -16.64 -12.91 -24.07
CA GLN A 301 -18.01 -12.80 -23.55
C GLN A 301 -18.54 -14.12 -22.95
N SER A 302 -17.63 -14.94 -22.44
CA SER A 302 -17.95 -16.31 -22.01
C SER A 302 -18.12 -16.37 -20.50
N GLY A 303 -19.00 -17.27 -20.07
CA GLY A 303 -19.37 -17.36 -18.65
C GLY A 303 -20.26 -16.20 -18.19
N THR A 304 -20.74 -16.33 -16.97
CA THR A 304 -21.50 -15.29 -16.27
C THR A 304 -21.10 -15.29 -14.79
N LYS A 305 -21.48 -14.24 -14.06
CA LYS A 305 -21.28 -14.18 -12.60
C LYS A 305 -21.84 -15.39 -11.84
N ALA A 306 -22.94 -15.97 -12.32
CA ALA A 306 -23.54 -17.16 -11.71
C ALA A 306 -22.87 -18.47 -12.16
N LYS A 307 -22.20 -18.46 -13.33
CA LYS A 307 -21.64 -19.63 -13.98
C LYS A 307 -20.35 -19.26 -14.71
N HIS A 308 -19.25 -19.22 -13.97
CA HIS A 308 -17.92 -18.98 -14.54
C HIS A 308 -17.53 -20.15 -15.44
N ASN A 309 -16.69 -19.86 -16.43
CA ASN A 309 -15.80 -20.85 -17.03
C ASN A 309 -14.85 -21.38 -15.96
N LYS A 310 -14.51 -22.67 -16.03
CA LYS A 310 -13.72 -23.34 -15.02
C LYS A 310 -12.57 -24.11 -15.64
N ILE A 311 -11.38 -23.91 -15.06
CA ILE A 311 -10.19 -24.71 -15.37
C ILE A 311 -9.65 -25.24 -14.04
N THR A 312 -9.51 -26.55 -13.94
CA THR A 312 -9.12 -27.21 -12.70
C THR A 312 -8.07 -28.30 -12.96
N ASN A 313 -7.11 -28.45 -12.05
CA ASN A 313 -6.13 -29.56 -12.06
C ASN A 313 -5.37 -29.71 -13.39
N SER A 314 -5.16 -28.63 -14.13
CA SER A 314 -4.68 -28.67 -15.52
C SER A 314 -3.25 -28.16 -15.63
N SER A 315 -2.63 -28.34 -16.79
CA SER A 315 -1.31 -27.78 -17.07
C SER A 315 -1.26 -27.01 -18.38
N PHE A 316 -0.53 -25.90 -18.38
CA PHE A 316 -0.22 -25.09 -19.55
C PHE A 316 1.29 -24.97 -19.69
N LYS A 317 1.82 -25.43 -20.81
CA LYS A 317 3.24 -25.41 -21.12
C LYS A 317 3.46 -24.66 -22.41
N LEU A 318 4.15 -23.53 -22.32
CA LEU A 318 4.58 -22.75 -23.48
C LEU A 318 5.96 -23.23 -23.90
N VAL A 319 6.15 -23.59 -25.18
CA VAL A 319 7.40 -24.17 -25.68
C VAL A 319 7.98 -23.29 -26.80
N GLY A 320 9.05 -22.57 -26.48
CA GLY A 320 9.78 -21.75 -27.44
C GLY A 320 10.56 -22.57 -28.47
N GLY A 321 10.84 -21.97 -29.63
CA GLY A 321 11.67 -22.57 -30.68
C GLY A 321 11.03 -23.72 -31.48
N GLN A 322 9.80 -24.12 -31.16
CA GLN A 322 9.06 -25.18 -31.86
C GLN A 322 7.83 -24.64 -32.60
N LEU A 323 7.98 -23.53 -33.34
CA LEU A 323 6.85 -22.86 -33.99
C LEU A 323 6.14 -23.77 -35.02
N PRO A 324 4.81 -23.61 -35.20
CA PRO A 324 4.07 -24.36 -36.21
C PRO A 324 4.63 -24.14 -37.62
N THR A 325 4.64 -25.21 -38.43
CA THR A 325 5.18 -25.20 -39.80
C THR A 325 4.14 -25.37 -40.91
N LYS A 326 2.88 -25.60 -40.56
CA LYS A 326 1.78 -25.80 -41.50
C LYS A 326 0.74 -24.70 -41.32
N PRO A 327 0.00 -24.29 -42.37
CA PRO A 327 0.35 -24.45 -43.78
C PRO A 327 1.69 -23.82 -44.16
N VAL A 328 2.15 -22.83 -43.38
CA VAL A 328 3.46 -22.18 -43.52
C VAL A 328 4.12 -22.05 -42.16
N ALA A 329 5.45 -21.86 -42.14
CA ALA A 329 6.18 -21.62 -40.91
C ALA A 329 5.80 -20.28 -40.28
N SER A 330 5.36 -20.32 -39.02
CA SER A 330 5.20 -19.10 -38.24
C SER A 330 6.56 -18.56 -37.81
N ALA A 331 6.74 -17.24 -37.90
CA ALA A 331 7.94 -16.55 -37.45
C ALA A 331 7.82 -16.03 -36.01
N TYR A 332 6.71 -16.35 -35.34
CA TYR A 332 6.28 -15.70 -34.12
C TYR A 332 5.59 -16.63 -33.12
N PHE A 333 5.81 -16.41 -31.82
CA PHE A 333 5.16 -17.19 -30.77
C PHE A 333 3.72 -16.73 -30.50
N GLY A 334 3.50 -15.52 -29.99
CA GLY A 334 2.15 -14.99 -29.71
C GLY A 334 2.12 -13.57 -29.12
N THR A 335 1.00 -12.83 -29.27
CA THR A 335 0.90 -11.37 -28.98
C THR A 335 0.53 -11.09 -27.56
N SER A 336 -0.59 -11.66 -27.12
CA SER A 336 -1.02 -11.54 -25.74
C SER A 336 -1.63 -12.84 -25.22
N GLY A 337 -1.54 -13.08 -23.92
CA GLY A 337 -2.15 -14.24 -23.29
C GLY A 337 -1.56 -15.54 -23.83
N GLY A 338 -0.27 -15.77 -23.56
CA GLY A 338 0.46 -16.90 -24.15
C GLY A 338 -0.20 -18.26 -23.94
N ALA A 339 -0.88 -18.42 -22.80
CA ALA A 339 -1.79 -19.53 -22.55
C ALA A 339 -3.26 -19.10 -22.70
N ILE A 340 -3.69 -18.07 -21.95
CA ILE A 340 -5.10 -17.72 -21.82
C ILE A 340 -5.31 -16.24 -22.08
N CYS A 341 -6.33 -15.90 -22.87
CA CYS A 341 -6.93 -14.58 -22.85
C CYS A 341 -8.37 -14.66 -22.33
N SER A 342 -8.75 -13.73 -21.46
CA SER A 342 -10.10 -13.57 -20.92
C SER A 342 -10.62 -12.17 -21.24
N GLU A 343 -11.50 -12.07 -22.23
CA GLU A 343 -12.10 -10.84 -22.71
C GLU A 343 -13.59 -10.79 -22.34
N ASP A 344 -13.99 -9.78 -21.55
CA ASP A 344 -15.38 -9.59 -21.10
C ASP A 344 -16.02 -10.86 -20.51
N SER A 345 -15.21 -11.64 -19.80
CA SER A 345 -15.53 -13.02 -19.44
C SER A 345 -15.47 -13.28 -17.93
N TYR A 346 -16.09 -14.38 -17.52
CA TYR A 346 -16.08 -14.88 -16.14
C TYR A 346 -15.30 -16.19 -16.09
N LEU A 347 -14.13 -16.18 -15.44
CA LEU A 347 -13.20 -17.30 -15.42
C LEU A 347 -12.72 -17.59 -14.01
N THR A 348 -12.63 -18.87 -13.66
CA THR A 348 -11.98 -19.34 -12.43
C THR A 348 -11.05 -20.49 -12.75
N ILE A 349 -9.79 -20.31 -12.37
CA ILE A 349 -8.72 -21.28 -12.52
C ILE A 349 -8.33 -21.76 -11.12
N THR A 350 -8.21 -23.07 -10.93
CA THR A 350 -7.86 -23.65 -9.63
C THR A 350 -6.89 -24.82 -9.79
N SER A 351 -5.89 -24.92 -8.89
CA SER A 351 -4.93 -26.03 -8.87
C SER A 351 -4.29 -26.32 -10.23
N THR A 352 -3.86 -25.27 -10.93
CA THR A 352 -3.35 -25.37 -12.30
C THR A 352 -1.91 -24.87 -12.38
N ASP A 353 -1.09 -25.59 -13.14
CA ASP A 353 0.32 -25.28 -13.34
C ASP A 353 0.57 -24.63 -14.71
N PHE A 354 1.35 -23.56 -14.72
CA PHE A 354 1.80 -22.87 -15.94
C PHE A 354 3.32 -22.85 -15.97
N THR A 355 3.91 -23.28 -17.09
CA THR A 355 5.37 -23.39 -17.25
C THR A 355 5.82 -22.93 -18.64
N MET A 356 7.01 -22.34 -18.71
CA MET A 356 7.68 -22.03 -19.97
C MET A 356 8.92 -22.92 -20.15
N GLU A 357 9.13 -23.43 -21.36
CA GLU A 357 10.30 -24.21 -21.75
C GLU A 357 10.94 -23.62 -23.01
N ASN A 358 12.28 -23.54 -23.04
CA ASN A 358 13.03 -23.01 -24.18
C ASN A 358 12.74 -21.54 -24.49
N ASN A 359 12.53 -20.74 -23.44
CA ASN A 359 12.41 -19.28 -23.49
C ASN A 359 11.39 -18.71 -24.51
N PRO A 360 10.12 -19.17 -24.55
CA PRO A 360 9.08 -18.51 -25.35
C PRO A 360 8.89 -17.07 -24.88
N SER A 361 8.71 -16.15 -25.83
CA SER A 361 8.41 -14.75 -25.52
C SER A 361 7.14 -14.34 -26.25
N VAL A 362 6.16 -13.89 -25.48
CA VAL A 362 4.97 -13.19 -25.98
C VAL A 362 5.38 -11.75 -26.35
N ALA A 363 4.89 -11.18 -27.45
CA ALA A 363 5.37 -9.87 -27.92
C ALA A 363 4.86 -8.69 -27.08
N PHE A 364 3.68 -8.81 -26.48
CA PHE A 364 3.01 -7.69 -25.82
C PHE A 364 2.70 -7.98 -24.36
N ALA A 365 1.55 -8.56 -24.03
CA ALA A 365 1.06 -8.59 -22.65
C ALA A 365 0.65 -10.00 -22.20
N GLY A 366 0.77 -10.29 -20.91
CA GLY A 366 0.24 -11.53 -20.34
C GLY A 366 0.99 -12.75 -20.85
N GLY A 367 2.23 -12.93 -20.40
CA GLY A 367 3.07 -14.04 -20.88
C GLY A 367 2.40 -15.40 -20.71
N PHE A 368 1.59 -15.59 -19.67
CA PHE A 368 0.60 -16.67 -19.61
C PHE A 368 -0.83 -16.16 -19.80
N ILE A 369 -1.25 -15.18 -19.00
CA ILE A 369 -2.67 -14.80 -18.90
C ILE A 369 -2.83 -13.32 -19.24
N ASP A 370 -3.74 -13.03 -20.15
CA ASP A 370 -4.16 -11.68 -20.51
C ASP A 370 -5.65 -11.47 -20.21
N ILE A 371 -5.98 -10.29 -19.67
CA ILE A 371 -7.33 -9.97 -19.19
C ILE A 371 -7.75 -8.65 -19.81
N VAL A 372 -8.84 -8.70 -20.58
CA VAL A 372 -9.32 -7.60 -21.42
C VAL A 372 -10.76 -7.25 -21.04
N GLY A 373 -11.06 -5.95 -21.02
CA GLY A 373 -12.41 -5.47 -20.75
C GLY A 373 -12.87 -5.74 -19.31
N SER A 374 -14.08 -6.25 -19.17
CA SER A 374 -14.82 -6.44 -17.92
C SER A 374 -14.93 -7.92 -17.50
N GLY A 375 -15.73 -8.20 -16.46
CA GLY A 375 -15.97 -9.57 -15.97
C GLY A 375 -15.26 -9.89 -14.66
N GLU A 376 -15.08 -11.18 -14.38
CA GLU A 376 -14.43 -11.67 -13.16
C GLU A 376 -13.36 -12.72 -13.48
N PHE A 377 -12.15 -12.52 -12.97
CA PHE A 377 -11.03 -13.47 -13.12
C PHE A 377 -10.53 -13.93 -11.76
N ASN A 378 -10.55 -15.24 -11.53
CA ASN A 378 -10.08 -15.83 -10.29
C ASN A 378 -8.97 -16.86 -10.55
N LEU A 379 -7.88 -16.79 -9.77
CA LEU A 379 -6.76 -17.73 -9.81
C LEU A 379 -6.47 -18.25 -8.40
N TYR A 380 -6.74 -19.53 -8.17
CA TYR A 380 -6.66 -20.15 -6.85
C TYR A 380 -5.69 -21.33 -6.83
N ASP A 381 -4.90 -21.45 -5.75
CA ASP A 381 -4.08 -22.62 -5.46
C ASP A 381 -3.19 -23.06 -6.66
N SER A 382 -2.71 -22.09 -7.45
CA SER A 382 -2.09 -22.34 -8.76
C SER A 382 -0.65 -21.84 -8.80
N LYS A 383 0.13 -22.34 -9.76
CA LYS A 383 1.54 -21.98 -9.92
C LYS A 383 1.85 -21.52 -11.33
N LEU A 384 2.46 -20.35 -11.48
CA LEU A 384 2.96 -19.84 -12.75
C LEU A 384 4.48 -19.68 -12.66
N THR A 385 5.21 -20.30 -13.58
CA THR A 385 6.69 -20.25 -13.64
C THR A 385 7.14 -19.82 -15.03
N GLY A 386 7.74 -18.63 -15.12
CA GLY A 386 8.28 -18.08 -16.36
C GLY A 386 9.66 -18.65 -16.74
N ASN A 387 10.32 -17.99 -17.69
CA ASN A 387 11.59 -18.42 -18.28
C ASN A 387 12.81 -18.36 -17.35
N GLY A 388 12.66 -17.69 -16.20
CA GLY A 388 13.75 -17.30 -15.33
C GLY A 388 13.94 -15.79 -15.31
N TYR A 389 14.96 -15.39 -14.56
CA TYR A 389 15.41 -14.01 -14.49
C TYR A 389 16.93 -13.96 -14.45
N GLY A 390 17.46 -12.85 -14.96
CA GLY A 390 18.88 -12.55 -14.93
C GLY A 390 19.09 -11.04 -14.99
N TRP A 391 20.26 -10.59 -14.55
CA TRP A 391 20.64 -9.19 -14.67
C TRP A 391 20.82 -8.82 -16.14
N ASN A 392 19.99 -7.92 -16.66
CA ASN A 392 19.98 -7.50 -18.07
C ASN A 392 19.92 -8.67 -19.08
N ASP A 393 19.31 -9.80 -18.71
CA ASP A 393 19.21 -10.97 -19.57
C ASP A 393 17.82 -11.07 -20.24
N LEU A 394 17.69 -10.45 -21.42
CA LEU A 394 16.48 -10.53 -22.23
C LEU A 394 16.26 -11.90 -22.88
N SER A 395 17.23 -12.82 -22.84
CA SER A 395 16.98 -14.20 -23.29
C SER A 395 15.94 -14.91 -22.42
N LYS A 396 15.68 -14.36 -21.23
CA LYS A 396 14.65 -14.82 -20.28
C LYS A 396 13.32 -14.08 -20.39
N LYS A 397 13.13 -13.25 -21.42
CA LYS A 397 11.90 -12.48 -21.57
C LYS A 397 10.69 -13.39 -21.72
N SER A 398 9.65 -13.13 -20.93
CA SER A 398 8.35 -13.79 -20.99
C SER A 398 7.33 -12.98 -21.80
N ALA A 399 7.30 -11.66 -21.60
CA ALA A 399 6.42 -10.72 -22.31
C ALA A 399 7.00 -9.30 -22.28
N LYS A 400 6.35 -8.32 -22.92
CA LYS A 400 6.71 -6.90 -22.77
C LYS A 400 6.13 -6.29 -21.48
N TYR A 401 4.91 -6.67 -21.13
CA TYR A 401 4.19 -6.31 -19.90
C TYR A 401 3.54 -7.55 -19.27
N GLY A 402 3.50 -7.66 -17.94
CA GLY A 402 2.74 -8.75 -17.30
C GLY A 402 3.25 -10.14 -17.69
N GLY A 403 4.49 -10.49 -17.33
CA GLY A 403 5.09 -11.77 -17.74
C GLY A 403 4.31 -12.99 -17.27
N GLY A 404 3.69 -12.91 -16.09
CA GLY A 404 2.67 -13.86 -15.66
C GLY A 404 1.28 -13.46 -16.13
N ILE A 405 0.79 -12.34 -15.60
CA ILE A 405 -0.57 -11.84 -15.81
C ILE A 405 -0.54 -10.38 -16.25
N ALA A 406 -1.31 -10.02 -17.27
CA ALA A 406 -1.60 -8.64 -17.62
C ALA A 406 -3.11 -8.37 -17.55
N PHE A 407 -3.45 -7.19 -17.04
CA PHE A 407 -4.73 -6.57 -17.28
C PHE A 407 -4.49 -5.45 -18.28
N GLU A 408 -5.14 -5.54 -19.44
CA GLU A 408 -5.03 -4.56 -20.51
C GLU A 408 -5.55 -3.19 -20.06
N ASN A 409 -5.07 -2.14 -20.73
CA ASN A 409 -5.60 -0.79 -20.52
C ASN A 409 -7.12 -0.75 -20.75
N ASN A 410 -7.81 0.09 -19.98
CA ASN A 410 -9.27 0.17 -19.87
C ASN A 410 -9.96 -1.09 -19.30
N SER A 411 -9.22 -2.09 -18.84
CA SER A 411 -9.82 -3.19 -18.09
C SER A 411 -10.50 -2.68 -16.81
N SER A 412 -11.65 -3.27 -16.51
CA SER A 412 -12.49 -3.04 -15.33
C SER A 412 -12.80 -4.34 -14.58
N ALA A 413 -12.04 -5.40 -14.88
CA ALA A 413 -12.28 -6.73 -14.32
C ALA A 413 -12.15 -6.72 -12.79
N LYS A 414 -12.98 -7.52 -12.13
CA LYS A 414 -12.78 -7.88 -10.73
C LYS A 414 -11.95 -9.14 -10.67
N SER A 415 -10.94 -9.14 -9.80
CA SER A 415 -9.95 -10.21 -9.79
C SER A 415 -9.59 -10.65 -8.39
N HIS A 416 -9.40 -11.96 -8.24
CA HIS A 416 -8.95 -12.56 -6.99
C HIS A 416 -7.88 -13.61 -7.25
N ILE A 417 -6.67 -13.34 -6.77
CA ILE A 417 -5.54 -14.27 -6.78
C ILE A 417 -5.34 -14.76 -5.36
N LYS A 418 -5.45 -16.06 -5.12
CA LYS A 418 -5.36 -16.64 -3.78
C LYS A 418 -4.48 -17.88 -3.73
N ASN A 419 -3.69 -18.00 -2.65
CA ASN A 419 -2.85 -19.17 -2.36
C ASN A 419 -1.98 -19.61 -3.55
N SER A 420 -1.57 -18.66 -4.40
CA SER A 420 -0.91 -18.96 -5.66
C SER A 420 0.54 -18.48 -5.64
N THR A 421 1.40 -19.16 -6.39
CA THR A 421 2.82 -18.79 -6.54
C THR A 421 3.11 -18.40 -7.97
N LEU A 422 3.57 -17.16 -8.18
CA LEU A 422 3.97 -16.66 -9.48
C LEU A 422 5.47 -16.33 -9.42
N SER A 423 6.27 -16.98 -10.26
CA SER A 423 7.73 -16.88 -10.17
C SER A 423 8.45 -16.88 -11.50
N ASN A 424 9.68 -16.35 -11.50
CA ASN A 424 10.66 -16.50 -12.58
C ASN A 424 10.30 -15.77 -13.88
N PHE A 425 9.91 -14.50 -13.79
CA PHE A 425 9.51 -13.70 -14.96
C PHE A 425 10.49 -12.58 -15.28
N THR A 426 10.73 -12.36 -16.58
CA THR A 426 11.42 -11.17 -17.08
C THR A 426 10.54 -10.46 -18.11
N VAL A 427 10.41 -9.14 -18.01
CA VAL A 427 9.69 -8.31 -19.00
C VAL A 427 10.50 -7.12 -19.45
N ASP A 428 10.13 -6.51 -20.58
CA ASP A 428 10.83 -5.33 -21.11
C ASP A 428 10.53 -4.05 -20.29
N HIS A 429 9.32 -3.89 -19.76
CA HIS A 429 8.88 -2.63 -19.14
C HIS A 429 8.31 -2.78 -17.74
N THR A 430 7.05 -3.19 -17.59
CA THR A 430 6.34 -3.09 -16.30
C THR A 430 5.64 -4.37 -15.90
N GLY A 431 5.55 -4.58 -14.59
CA GLY A 431 4.77 -5.69 -14.04
C GLY A 431 5.34 -7.03 -14.47
N ALA A 432 6.59 -7.35 -14.13
CA ALA A 432 7.22 -8.59 -14.60
C ALA A 432 6.38 -9.82 -14.21
N ILE A 433 5.79 -9.82 -13.02
CA ILE A 433 4.84 -10.84 -12.60
C ILE A 433 3.41 -10.44 -12.97
N ILE A 434 2.93 -9.30 -12.44
CA ILE A 434 1.58 -8.78 -12.71
C ILE A 434 1.66 -7.32 -13.18
N SER A 435 1.00 -7.01 -14.30
CA SER A 435 0.79 -5.63 -14.75
C SER A 435 -0.70 -5.31 -14.74
N VAL A 436 -1.13 -4.36 -13.91
CA VAL A 436 -2.50 -3.81 -13.92
C VAL A 436 -2.47 -2.54 -14.77
N GLY A 437 -2.84 -2.65 -16.04
CA GLY A 437 -2.57 -1.66 -17.06
C GLY A 437 -1.09 -1.68 -17.51
N HIS A 438 -0.79 -0.94 -18.56
CA HIS A 438 0.55 -0.85 -19.14
C HIS A 438 0.71 0.45 -19.94
N ARG A 439 1.93 0.70 -20.44
CA ARG A 439 2.21 1.86 -21.29
C ARG A 439 1.44 1.78 -22.60
N LYS A 440 0.87 2.91 -23.03
CA LYS A 440 0.13 2.97 -24.29
C LYS A 440 1.08 2.77 -25.48
N PRO A 441 0.67 2.07 -26.53
CA PRO A 441 1.48 1.94 -27.74
C PRO A 441 1.84 3.32 -28.32
N ASN A 442 3.11 3.54 -28.67
CA ASN A 442 3.61 4.77 -29.31
C ASN A 442 3.46 6.08 -28.49
N GLU A 443 3.12 5.99 -27.21
CA GLU A 443 3.12 7.13 -26.29
C GLU A 443 4.05 6.84 -25.11
N ASP A 444 4.59 7.91 -24.53
CA ASP A 444 5.37 7.81 -23.28
C ASP A 444 4.46 7.69 -22.04
N SER A 445 3.14 7.82 -22.23
CA SER A 445 2.15 7.78 -21.17
C SER A 445 1.68 6.36 -20.82
N TYR A 446 1.40 6.15 -19.54
CA TYR A 446 0.74 4.93 -19.05
C TYR A 446 -0.77 5.00 -19.26
N GLY A 447 -1.39 3.87 -19.62
CA GLY A 447 -2.84 3.78 -19.69
C GLY A 447 -3.49 3.74 -18.31
N ASN A 448 -4.81 3.86 -18.31
CA ASN A 448 -5.64 3.83 -17.11
C ASN A 448 -6.47 2.54 -17.08
N THR A 449 -6.84 2.08 -15.89
CA THR A 449 -7.68 0.90 -15.66
C THR A 449 -8.55 1.12 -14.42
N THR A 450 -9.67 0.42 -14.30
CA THR A 450 -10.53 0.42 -13.09
C THR A 450 -10.66 -0.99 -12.51
N VAL A 451 -9.57 -1.76 -12.59
CA VAL A 451 -9.49 -3.13 -12.06
C VAL A 451 -9.60 -3.11 -10.53
N ASP A 452 -10.38 -4.04 -10.00
CA ASP A 452 -10.44 -4.34 -8.56
C ASP A 452 -9.74 -5.68 -8.32
N LEU A 453 -8.49 -5.66 -7.88
CA LEU A 453 -7.65 -6.84 -7.67
C LEU A 453 -7.41 -7.11 -6.18
N LEU A 454 -7.81 -8.29 -5.72
CA LEU A 454 -7.44 -8.84 -4.42
C LEU A 454 -6.37 -9.92 -4.60
N ILE A 455 -5.23 -9.77 -3.92
CA ILE A 455 -4.18 -10.78 -3.81
C ILE A 455 -4.16 -11.26 -2.36
N GLU A 456 -4.47 -12.53 -2.12
CA GLU A 456 -4.55 -13.11 -0.78
C GLU A 456 -3.58 -14.28 -0.63
N ASN A 457 -2.72 -14.25 0.40
CA ASN A 457 -1.81 -15.34 0.76
C ASN A 457 -1.02 -15.92 -0.42
N SER A 458 -0.64 -15.07 -1.38
CA SER A 458 0.04 -15.46 -2.61
C SER A 458 1.46 -14.93 -2.62
N THR A 459 2.35 -15.66 -3.30
CA THR A 459 3.77 -15.32 -3.38
C THR A 459 4.11 -14.90 -4.81
N LEU A 460 4.62 -13.68 -4.95
CA LEU A 460 5.18 -13.15 -6.18
C LEU A 460 6.70 -13.07 -6.01
N THR A 461 7.48 -13.86 -6.73
CA THR A 461 8.92 -13.92 -6.46
C THR A 461 9.80 -14.11 -7.68
N GLY A 462 11.05 -13.65 -7.63
CA GLY A 462 12.02 -13.98 -8.65
C GLY A 462 11.67 -13.34 -10.00
N ALA A 463 11.59 -12.00 -10.07
CA ALA A 463 11.19 -11.35 -11.33
C ALA A 463 11.86 -10.02 -11.61
N ARG A 464 12.19 -9.77 -12.88
CA ARG A 464 13.01 -8.65 -13.36
C ARG A 464 12.23 -7.86 -14.41
N ALA A 465 12.10 -6.55 -14.23
CA ALA A 465 11.64 -5.67 -15.28
C ALA A 465 12.86 -5.01 -15.90
N TYR A 466 13.15 -5.31 -17.17
CA TYR A 466 14.43 -5.10 -17.84
C TYR A 466 14.98 -3.68 -17.69
N THR A 467 16.25 -3.61 -17.30
CA THR A 467 16.82 -2.45 -16.59
C THR A 467 17.87 -1.66 -17.38
N PHE A 468 18.15 -2.00 -18.65
CA PHE A 468 19.16 -1.31 -19.48
C PHE A 468 18.52 -0.58 -20.68
N ASN A 469 18.48 0.76 -20.65
CA ASN A 469 17.82 1.71 -21.56
C ASN A 469 16.28 1.74 -21.50
N ALA A 470 15.64 1.03 -20.56
CA ALA A 470 14.18 1.01 -20.42
C ALA A 470 13.74 1.57 -19.06
N ASN A 471 12.66 2.35 -19.03
CA ASN A 471 12.04 2.86 -17.80
C ASN A 471 11.18 1.79 -17.14
N SER A 472 11.84 0.74 -16.64
CA SER A 472 11.16 -0.39 -16.07
C SER A 472 10.66 -0.13 -14.65
N ALA A 473 9.50 -0.69 -14.35
CA ALA A 473 8.78 -0.36 -13.13
C ALA A 473 7.98 -1.55 -12.59
N GLY A 474 7.99 -1.72 -11.26
CA GLY A 474 7.11 -2.67 -10.59
C GLY A 474 7.34 -4.11 -11.03
N ALA A 475 8.53 -4.68 -10.80
CA ALA A 475 8.79 -6.04 -11.28
C ALA A 475 7.87 -7.09 -10.64
N GLY A 476 7.53 -6.93 -9.35
CA GLY A 476 6.44 -7.69 -8.76
C GLY A 476 5.09 -7.25 -9.32
N LEU A 477 4.76 -5.98 -9.15
CA LEU A 477 3.46 -5.42 -9.52
C LEU A 477 3.58 -3.98 -10.04
N TYR A 478 2.97 -3.72 -11.20
CA TYR A 478 2.68 -2.37 -11.68
C TYR A 478 1.18 -2.08 -11.55
N ILE A 479 0.82 -0.90 -11.03
CA ILE A 479 -0.58 -0.49 -10.81
C ILE A 479 -0.85 0.83 -11.54
N ALA A 480 -1.66 0.78 -12.59
CA ALA A 480 -2.12 1.95 -13.31
C ALA A 480 -3.11 2.82 -12.49
N PRO A 481 -3.27 4.10 -12.88
CA PRO A 481 -4.23 4.99 -12.23
C PRO A 481 -5.66 4.44 -12.23
N ASN A 482 -6.43 4.79 -11.19
CA ASN A 482 -7.83 4.44 -10.93
C ASN A 482 -8.13 2.97 -10.55
N SER A 483 -7.15 2.07 -10.60
CA SER A 483 -7.34 0.68 -10.15
C SER A 483 -7.16 0.54 -8.64
N ASN A 484 -7.88 -0.42 -8.07
CA ASN A 484 -7.82 -0.76 -6.65
C ASN A 484 -7.13 -2.12 -6.49
N VAL A 485 -6.00 -2.13 -5.78
CA VAL A 485 -5.29 -3.36 -5.44
C VAL A 485 -5.23 -3.50 -3.93
N VAL A 486 -5.59 -4.68 -3.43
CA VAL A 486 -5.47 -5.07 -2.03
C VAL A 486 -4.58 -6.30 -1.94
N ILE A 487 -3.53 -6.25 -1.14
CA ILE A 487 -2.68 -7.40 -0.83
C ILE A 487 -2.90 -7.78 0.64
N LYS A 488 -3.42 -9.00 0.86
CA LYS A 488 -3.68 -9.58 2.19
C LYS A 488 -2.74 -10.74 2.46
N GLY A 489 -1.78 -10.54 3.35
CA GLY A 489 -0.74 -11.54 3.62
C GLY A 489 0.09 -11.84 2.36
N GLY A 490 0.67 -13.04 2.30
CA GLY A 490 1.54 -13.43 1.18
C GLY A 490 2.84 -12.61 1.13
N SER A 491 3.55 -12.67 0.00
CA SER A 491 4.85 -12.02 -0.12
C SER A 491 5.20 -11.56 -1.54
N ILE A 492 5.93 -10.44 -1.65
CA ILE A 492 6.65 -10.03 -2.86
C ILE A 492 8.15 -9.99 -2.55
N THR A 493 8.92 -10.88 -3.18
CA THR A 493 10.33 -11.09 -2.82
C THR A 493 11.25 -11.34 -4.00
N ASP A 494 12.50 -10.93 -3.89
CA ASP A 494 13.51 -11.14 -4.93
C ASP A 494 13.03 -10.62 -6.30
N THR A 495 12.52 -9.39 -6.34
CA THR A 495 12.16 -8.72 -7.59
C THR A 495 13.01 -7.46 -7.81
N SER A 496 13.24 -7.09 -9.07
CA SER A 496 14.07 -5.90 -9.39
C SER A 496 13.61 -5.15 -10.63
N ALA A 497 13.57 -3.83 -10.53
CA ALA A 497 13.23 -2.88 -11.60
C ALA A 497 14.06 -1.59 -11.46
N ASN A 498 13.88 -0.62 -12.36
CA ASN A 498 14.47 0.72 -12.16
C ASN A 498 13.71 1.52 -11.10
N TYR A 499 12.37 1.42 -11.06
CA TYR A 499 11.53 2.08 -10.07
C TYR A 499 10.54 1.10 -9.44
N GLY A 500 10.47 1.06 -8.11
CA GLY A 500 9.52 0.16 -7.44
C GLY A 500 9.89 -1.29 -7.68
N GLY A 501 11.01 -1.74 -7.10
CA GLY A 501 11.52 -3.10 -7.31
C GLY A 501 10.45 -4.16 -7.11
N ALA A 502 9.70 -4.07 -6.01
CA ALA A 502 8.50 -4.85 -5.76
C ALA A 502 7.29 -4.24 -6.46
N ILE A 503 6.97 -2.99 -6.14
CA ILE A 503 5.72 -2.35 -6.58
C ILE A 503 5.95 -0.95 -7.11
N TYR A 504 5.39 -0.64 -8.27
CA TYR A 504 5.14 0.73 -8.69
C TYR A 504 3.63 1.00 -8.62
N ASN A 505 3.23 1.92 -7.75
CA ASN A 505 1.83 2.28 -7.53
C ASN A 505 1.46 3.65 -8.10
N LYS A 506 0.61 3.70 -9.13
CA LYS A 506 -0.09 4.94 -9.58
C LYS A 506 -1.58 4.94 -9.26
N GLY A 507 -2.13 3.79 -8.88
CA GLY A 507 -3.54 3.59 -8.53
C GLY A 507 -3.76 3.71 -7.02
N ASN A 508 -4.60 2.81 -6.50
CA ASN A 508 -4.90 2.69 -5.09
C ASN A 508 -4.39 1.36 -4.56
N LEU A 509 -3.42 1.38 -3.65
CA LEU A 509 -2.86 0.17 -3.04
C LEU A 509 -3.17 0.13 -1.54
N THR A 510 -3.69 -1.00 -1.07
CA THR A 510 -3.76 -1.31 0.35
C THR A 510 -3.00 -2.60 0.69
N LEU A 511 -2.12 -2.54 1.69
CA LEU A 511 -1.45 -3.69 2.28
C LEU A 511 -2.04 -4.01 3.64
N ASP A 512 -2.42 -5.27 3.84
CA ASP A 512 -3.17 -5.72 5.00
C ASP A 512 -2.76 -7.16 5.38
N ASN A 513 -3.14 -7.59 6.59
CA ASN A 513 -2.91 -8.93 7.14
C ASN A 513 -1.44 -9.36 7.03
N LYS A 514 -0.51 -8.46 7.39
CA LYS A 514 0.94 -8.66 7.34
C LYS A 514 1.47 -9.08 5.96
N ALA A 515 1.02 -8.41 4.89
CA ALA A 515 1.62 -8.57 3.58
C ALA A 515 3.14 -8.28 3.63
N ALA A 516 3.97 -9.20 3.12
CA ALA A 516 5.41 -9.11 3.24
C ALA A 516 6.06 -8.57 1.94
N ILE A 517 6.85 -7.51 2.04
CA ILE A 517 7.62 -6.95 0.92
C ILE A 517 9.10 -7.02 1.29
N LYS A 518 9.81 -8.04 0.80
CA LYS A 518 11.13 -8.40 1.34
C LYS A 518 12.19 -8.66 0.27
N HIS A 519 13.43 -8.27 0.52
CA HIS A 519 14.61 -8.61 -0.33
C HIS A 519 14.45 -8.21 -1.80
N ASN A 520 13.79 -7.08 -2.06
CA ASN A 520 13.66 -6.57 -3.42
C ASN A 520 14.81 -5.61 -3.75
N GLY A 521 15.09 -5.48 -5.04
CA GLY A 521 16.16 -4.68 -5.62
C GLY A 521 15.64 -3.51 -6.44
N THR A 522 16.40 -2.43 -6.54
CA THR A 522 16.16 -1.39 -7.56
C THR A 522 17.47 -0.85 -8.11
N THR A 523 17.48 -0.37 -9.34
CA THR A 523 18.65 0.33 -9.89
C THR A 523 18.58 1.85 -9.67
N GLN A 524 17.38 2.43 -9.56
CA GLN A 524 17.18 3.86 -9.32
C GLN A 524 16.56 4.11 -7.94
N MET A 525 15.25 3.90 -7.79
CA MET A 525 14.50 4.36 -6.60
C MET A 525 13.50 3.31 -6.11
N ALA A 526 13.30 3.31 -4.79
CA ALA A 526 12.39 2.43 -4.04
C ALA A 526 12.40 0.96 -4.47
N ALA A 527 13.24 0.16 -3.83
CA ALA A 527 13.24 -1.28 -4.03
C ALA A 527 11.95 -1.94 -3.53
N GLY A 528 11.32 -1.41 -2.48
CA GLY A 528 9.98 -1.81 -2.07
C GLY A 528 8.92 -1.19 -2.98
N ILE A 529 8.43 -0.01 -2.63
CA ILE A 529 7.27 0.64 -3.25
C ILE A 529 7.63 2.03 -3.72
N PHE A 530 7.52 2.25 -5.03
CA PHE A 530 7.47 3.60 -5.59
C PHE A 530 6.00 4.05 -5.63
N ASN A 531 5.63 5.00 -4.76
CA ASN A 531 4.24 5.45 -4.62
C ASN A 531 4.00 6.81 -5.30
N ASP A 532 3.24 6.79 -6.40
CA ASP A 532 2.68 7.94 -7.14
C ASP A 532 1.14 7.98 -7.07
N GLY A 533 0.54 7.11 -6.25
CA GLY A 533 -0.90 6.92 -6.08
C GLY A 533 -1.35 7.06 -4.63
N TYR A 534 -2.47 6.45 -4.30
CA TYR A 534 -2.91 6.26 -2.92
C TYR A 534 -2.26 5.01 -2.34
N LEU A 535 -1.66 5.11 -1.15
CA LEU A 535 -1.05 3.99 -0.44
C LEU A 535 -1.52 3.93 1.00
N ASN A 536 -2.15 2.80 1.36
CA ASN A 536 -2.52 2.47 2.73
C ASN A 536 -1.82 1.20 3.19
N ILE A 537 -0.88 1.34 4.11
CA ILE A 537 -0.18 0.25 4.74
C ILE A 537 -0.84 0.02 6.09
N HIS A 538 -1.95 -0.73 6.10
CA HIS A 538 -2.65 -1.04 7.33
C HIS A 538 -1.85 -2.04 8.19
N SER A 539 -1.36 -3.11 7.57
CA SER A 539 -0.52 -4.11 8.23
C SER A 539 0.39 -4.79 7.21
N ALA A 540 1.71 -4.59 7.34
CA ALA A 540 2.70 -5.10 6.41
C ALA A 540 4.08 -5.28 7.08
N GLU A 541 4.91 -6.14 6.49
CA GLU A 541 6.30 -6.36 6.90
C GLU A 541 7.25 -5.95 5.77
N PHE A 542 8.12 -4.99 6.03
CA PHE A 542 9.16 -4.58 5.11
C PHE A 542 10.54 -5.01 5.62
N GLU A 543 11.27 -5.73 4.78
CA GLU A 543 12.57 -6.28 5.18
C GLU A 543 13.57 -6.21 4.03
N ASN A 544 14.74 -5.61 4.27
CA ASN A 544 15.89 -5.69 3.36
C ASN A 544 15.60 -5.33 1.88
N ASN A 545 14.71 -4.37 1.63
CA ASN A 545 14.52 -3.81 0.28
C ASN A 545 15.63 -2.79 0.01
N LYS A 546 16.44 -3.04 -1.02
CA LYS A 546 17.69 -2.28 -1.23
C LYS A 546 17.89 -1.81 -2.66
N LYS A 547 18.42 -0.60 -2.82
CA LYS A 547 19.02 -0.18 -4.09
C LYS A 547 20.30 -1.00 -4.35
N THR A 548 20.52 -1.38 -5.60
CA THR A 548 21.72 -2.11 -6.04
C THR A 548 22.99 -1.34 -5.68
N ASP A 549 24.01 -2.08 -5.25
CA ASP A 549 25.37 -1.56 -5.01
C ASP A 549 26.24 -1.62 -6.29
N ASP A 550 25.67 -2.01 -7.43
CA ASP A 550 26.38 -2.10 -8.71
C ASP A 550 27.05 -0.77 -9.07
N ALA A 551 28.38 -0.80 -9.24
CA ALA A 551 29.20 0.36 -9.49
C ALA A 551 28.84 1.12 -10.79
N TYR A 552 28.28 0.41 -11.77
CA TYR A 552 27.79 1.01 -13.02
C TYR A 552 26.60 1.95 -12.75
N PHE A 553 25.74 1.55 -11.82
CA PHE A 553 24.60 2.35 -11.36
C PHE A 553 24.97 3.26 -10.17
N SER A 554 26.19 3.10 -9.62
CA SER A 554 26.77 4.00 -8.61
C SER A 554 27.41 5.25 -9.21
N GLY A 555 27.63 5.30 -10.55
CA GLY A 555 28.34 6.37 -11.25
C GLY A 555 27.52 7.24 -12.22
N GLY A 556 26.19 7.08 -12.31
CA GLY A 556 25.25 7.86 -13.17
C GLY A 556 24.23 6.96 -13.88
N ASN A 557 22.95 7.29 -14.12
CA ASN A 557 22.17 8.54 -14.06
C ASN A 557 20.77 8.31 -13.46
N HIS A 558 20.73 8.13 -12.15
CA HIS A 558 20.00 9.02 -11.23
C HIS A 558 20.85 8.99 -9.96
N GLN A 559 21.98 9.71 -10.04
CA GLN A 559 22.87 9.86 -8.90
C GLN A 559 22.11 10.62 -7.83
N PHE A 560 21.62 9.89 -6.83
CA PHE A 560 22.02 10.34 -5.52
C PHE A 560 23.53 10.24 -5.54
N SER A 561 24.20 11.39 -5.54
CA SER A 561 25.59 11.45 -5.06
C SER A 561 25.67 10.62 -3.77
N ASN A 562 26.85 10.19 -3.34
CA ASN A 562 27.00 9.46 -2.06
C ASN A 562 26.27 10.14 -0.86
N GLY A 563 25.84 11.40 -0.99
CA GLY A 563 25.05 12.15 -0.05
C GLY A 563 23.52 12.00 -0.03
N GLU A 564 22.80 11.11 -0.76
CA GLU A 564 21.30 11.06 -0.68
C GLU A 564 20.62 9.67 -0.51
N HIS A 565 19.42 9.68 0.07
CA HIS A 565 18.59 8.49 0.32
C HIS A 565 17.67 8.18 -0.86
N SER A 566 17.61 6.92 -1.29
CA SER A 566 16.80 6.50 -2.44
C SER A 566 15.35 6.13 -2.12
N GLY A 567 14.90 6.31 -0.87
CA GLY A 567 13.64 5.77 -0.37
C GLY A 567 13.60 4.25 -0.51
N GLY A 568 14.67 3.56 -0.07
CA GLY A 568 14.94 2.14 -0.33
C GLY A 568 13.72 1.22 -0.17
N THR A 569 12.92 1.43 0.88
CA THR A 569 11.66 0.73 1.04
C THR A 569 10.50 1.48 0.40
N ILE A 570 10.19 2.71 0.81
CA ILE A 570 9.10 3.52 0.20
C ILE A 570 9.64 4.87 -0.27
N TYR A 571 9.33 5.20 -1.52
CA TYR A 571 9.40 6.56 -2.03
C TYR A 571 7.99 7.12 -2.19
N ALA A 572 7.65 8.15 -1.41
CA ALA A 572 6.31 8.68 -1.28
C ALA A 572 6.13 9.99 -2.05
N LYS A 573 5.66 9.95 -3.31
CA LYS A 573 5.28 11.18 -4.04
C LYS A 573 3.97 11.79 -3.55
N LYS A 574 3.17 10.98 -2.88
CA LYS A 574 1.92 11.35 -2.20
C LYS A 574 1.94 10.78 -0.79
N ASP A 575 1.07 11.32 0.05
CA ASP A 575 0.88 10.85 1.42
C ASP A 575 0.77 9.32 1.51
N VAL A 576 1.38 8.74 2.55
CA VAL A 576 1.35 7.30 2.83
C VAL A 576 0.71 7.04 4.19
N ILE A 577 -0.35 6.25 4.23
CA ILE A 577 -1.01 5.87 5.48
C ILE A 577 -0.26 4.68 6.06
N ILE A 578 0.14 4.79 7.33
CA ILE A 578 0.88 3.76 8.06
C ILE A 578 0.07 3.34 9.28
N GLY A 579 -0.16 2.04 9.40
CA GLY A 579 -0.80 1.38 10.54
C GLY A 579 0.15 1.09 11.70
N THR A 580 -0.44 0.77 12.84
CA THR A 580 0.26 0.39 14.08
C THR A 580 1.19 -0.80 13.90
N ASP A 581 0.77 -1.79 13.11
CA ASP A 581 1.48 -3.07 12.93
C ASP A 581 2.43 -3.09 11.73
N ALA A 582 2.58 -1.98 10.99
CA ALA A 582 3.54 -1.90 9.90
C ALA A 582 4.98 -1.88 10.44
N THR A 583 5.79 -2.85 10.05
CA THR A 583 7.18 -3.00 10.53
C THR A 583 8.19 -2.74 9.44
N PHE A 584 9.30 -2.13 9.82
CA PHE A 584 10.43 -1.84 8.94
C PHE A 584 11.71 -2.41 9.55
N SER A 585 12.33 -3.36 8.86
CA SER A 585 13.59 -3.97 9.24
C SER A 585 14.58 -3.82 8.08
N THR A 586 15.13 -2.61 7.95
CA THR A 586 16.11 -2.29 6.91
C THR A 586 17.45 -1.96 7.56
N ALA A 587 18.52 -2.66 7.14
CA ALA A 587 19.86 -2.41 7.67
C ALA A 587 20.34 -0.97 7.38
N ASP A 588 19.93 -0.42 6.24
CA ASP A 588 20.29 0.92 5.79
C ASP A 588 19.40 2.04 6.36
N LYS A 589 18.42 1.72 7.23
CA LYS A 589 17.46 2.68 7.82
C LYS A 589 16.75 3.54 6.77
N ASN A 590 16.37 2.94 5.64
CA ASN A 590 15.82 3.60 4.45
C ASN A 590 14.32 3.34 4.29
N ASP A 591 13.53 3.63 5.32
CA ASP A 591 12.15 3.16 5.37
C ASP A 591 11.24 4.00 4.46
N ILE A 592 11.12 5.31 4.72
CA ILE A 592 10.24 6.19 3.95
C ILE A 592 10.98 7.46 3.54
N ARG A 593 10.82 7.86 2.28
CA ARG A 593 11.23 9.17 1.78
C ARG A 593 10.01 9.99 1.39
N VAL A 594 9.82 11.14 2.05
CA VAL A 594 8.73 12.10 1.79
C VAL A 594 9.23 13.29 0.96
N ILE A 595 8.31 14.04 0.34
CA ILE A 595 8.61 15.17 -0.55
C ILE A 595 8.00 16.46 0.00
N ASP A 596 8.80 17.54 0.02
CA ASP A 596 8.44 18.84 0.59
C ASP A 596 7.14 19.34 0.02
N LYS A 597 6.24 19.77 0.91
CA LYS A 597 4.92 20.31 0.58
C LYS A 597 4.04 19.39 -0.30
N LYS A 598 4.45 18.14 -0.56
CA LYS A 598 3.74 17.19 -1.43
C LYS A 598 3.29 15.93 -0.71
N SER A 599 4.07 15.41 0.24
CA SER A 599 3.75 14.17 0.94
C SER A 599 4.23 14.13 2.38
N SER A 600 3.55 13.32 3.17
CA SER A 600 3.79 13.07 4.59
C SER A 600 3.39 11.63 4.95
N VAL A 601 3.83 11.18 6.12
CA VAL A 601 3.34 9.95 6.76
C VAL A 601 2.04 10.26 7.48
N ILE A 602 0.99 9.50 7.18
CA ILE A 602 -0.30 9.59 7.88
C ILE A 602 -0.39 8.44 8.88
N LEU A 603 -0.37 8.75 10.17
CA LEU A 603 -0.52 7.78 11.24
C LEU A 603 -1.99 7.41 11.43
N SER A 604 -2.32 6.14 11.27
CA SER A 604 -3.68 5.63 11.51
C SER A 604 -3.90 5.05 12.92
N GLY A 605 -2.86 5.12 13.76
CA GLY A 605 -2.87 4.65 15.15
C GLY A 605 -1.51 4.86 15.80
N ALA A 606 -1.43 4.64 17.11
CA ALA A 606 -0.17 4.69 17.86
C ALA A 606 0.82 3.66 17.32
N ARG A 607 2.10 4.00 17.28
CA ARG A 607 3.16 3.10 16.80
C ARG A 607 3.94 2.46 17.92
N ASN A 608 4.30 1.19 17.71
CA ASN A 608 5.15 0.41 18.61
C ASN A 608 6.58 0.23 18.05
N SER A 609 6.89 0.86 16.91
CA SER A 609 8.19 0.75 16.26
C SER A 609 8.53 2.01 15.49
N VAL A 610 9.83 2.28 15.43
CA VAL A 610 10.41 3.44 14.76
C VAL A 610 10.20 3.35 13.24
N ILE A 611 10.01 4.51 12.60
CA ILE A 611 10.10 4.70 11.16
C ILE A 611 11.25 5.68 10.88
N ASN A 612 12.20 5.26 10.06
CA ASN A 612 13.24 6.14 9.56
C ASN A 612 12.72 6.95 8.37
N VAL A 613 12.63 8.27 8.53
CA VAL A 613 12.07 9.16 7.50
C VAL A 613 13.13 10.13 7.00
N SER A 614 13.36 10.10 5.69
CA SER A 614 14.17 11.09 4.98
C SER A 614 13.29 12.06 4.21
N ILE A 615 13.83 13.25 3.96
CA ILE A 615 13.14 14.35 3.26
C ILE A 615 13.79 14.58 1.89
N SER A 616 12.94 14.84 0.90
CA SER A 616 13.27 15.29 -0.44
C SER A 616 12.44 16.55 -0.73
N GLU A 617 12.87 17.39 -1.66
CA GLU A 617 12.22 18.64 -2.04
C GLU A 617 12.05 18.75 -3.54
N VAL A 618 12.95 18.11 -4.29
CA VAL A 618 12.78 17.98 -5.72
C VAL A 618 12.14 16.63 -5.97
N ASP A 619 10.93 16.70 -6.50
CA ASP A 619 10.21 15.50 -6.91
C ASP A 619 10.97 14.80 -8.03
N SER A 620 11.41 13.57 -7.78
CA SER A 620 11.83 12.70 -8.87
C SER A 620 10.62 12.32 -9.70
N GLU A 621 10.57 12.87 -10.91
CA GLU A 621 9.79 12.28 -11.97
C GLU A 621 10.48 10.97 -12.37
N ALA A 622 9.73 9.86 -12.36
CA ALA A 622 10.14 8.68 -13.12
C ALA A 622 10.19 9.13 -14.59
N ASN A 623 11.37 9.53 -15.05
CA ASN A 623 11.55 10.19 -16.33
C ASN A 623 11.41 9.15 -17.45
N ASP A 624 10.63 9.47 -18.48
CA ASP A 624 10.47 8.64 -19.67
C ASP A 624 11.62 8.83 -20.69
N GLY A 625 12.40 9.90 -20.54
CA GLY A 625 13.55 10.25 -21.39
C GLY A 625 14.87 9.56 -21.02
N PHE A 626 15.73 9.44 -22.05
CA PHE A 626 17.07 8.84 -22.05
C PHE A 626 17.95 9.17 -20.83
N TYR A 627 18.79 8.21 -20.43
CA TYR A 627 19.80 8.35 -19.37
C TYR A 627 20.59 9.66 -19.51
N GLY A 628 20.59 10.52 -18.48
CA GLY A 628 21.45 11.70 -18.53
C GLY A 628 21.05 12.97 -17.79
N ARG A 629 19.95 13.00 -17.02
CA ARG A 629 19.70 14.17 -16.18
C ARG A 629 20.38 14.00 -14.83
N ASP A 630 21.43 14.78 -14.61
CA ASP A 630 22.00 15.03 -13.28
C ASP A 630 20.91 15.67 -12.42
N PHE A 631 20.22 14.84 -11.64
CA PHE A 631 19.28 15.31 -10.65
C PHE A 631 20.07 15.68 -9.40
N VAL A 632 20.57 16.92 -9.36
CA VAL A 632 21.21 17.48 -8.17
C VAL A 632 20.13 18.13 -7.33
N GLU A 633 19.64 17.39 -6.35
CA GLU A 633 18.78 17.94 -5.33
C GLU A 633 19.63 18.75 -4.33
N LYS A 634 19.17 19.96 -3.99
CA LYS A 634 19.73 20.76 -2.90
C LYS A 634 18.72 20.71 -1.77
N ALA A 635 18.91 19.81 -0.82
CA ALA A 635 18.02 19.70 0.35
C ALA A 635 17.99 21.01 1.17
N HIS A 636 16.87 21.70 1.19
CA HIS A 636 16.45 22.90 1.95
C HIS A 636 15.67 22.53 3.24
N ARG A 637 16.28 21.69 4.07
CA ARG A 637 15.75 21.32 5.40
C ARG A 637 15.42 22.56 6.20
N HIS A 638 14.29 22.59 6.89
CA HIS A 638 13.94 23.69 7.79
C HIS A 638 13.11 23.23 8.98
N VAL A 639 13.18 23.99 10.08
CA VAL A 639 12.29 23.80 11.23
C VAL A 639 10.84 24.08 10.81
N GLY A 640 9.94 23.13 11.06
CA GLY A 640 8.53 23.20 10.69
C GLY A 640 8.15 22.36 9.47
N TYR A 641 9.11 21.69 8.83
CA TYR A 641 8.81 20.78 7.72
C TYR A 641 7.86 19.67 8.18
N LEU A 642 6.71 19.52 7.53
CA LEU A 642 5.72 18.49 7.84
C LEU A 642 6.19 17.10 7.38
N VAL A 643 6.42 16.18 8.33
CA VAL A 643 6.73 14.78 8.02
C VAL A 643 5.62 13.81 8.39
N GLY A 644 4.80 14.14 9.38
CA GLY A 644 3.79 13.26 9.91
C GLY A 644 2.52 13.98 10.30
N LYS A 645 1.37 13.35 10.08
CA LYS A 645 0.06 13.85 10.53
C LYS A 645 -0.85 12.69 10.92
N GLY A 646 -1.96 13.01 11.57
CA GLY A 646 -2.99 12.05 11.93
C GLY A 646 -3.88 11.66 10.75
N LEU A 647 -4.38 10.43 10.76
CA LEU A 647 -5.39 9.98 9.81
C LEU A 647 -6.70 10.75 10.00
N GLU A 648 -7.24 11.27 8.90
CA GLU A 648 -8.62 11.73 8.84
C GLU A 648 -9.47 10.75 8.02
N LYS A 649 -10.78 10.67 8.28
CA LYS A 649 -11.69 9.82 7.48
C LYS A 649 -11.65 10.15 5.99
N ALA A 650 -11.36 11.41 5.64
CA ALA A 650 -11.24 11.87 4.26
C ALA A 650 -10.00 11.33 3.53
N ASP A 651 -8.99 10.84 4.26
CA ASP A 651 -7.80 10.25 3.66
C ASP A 651 -8.06 8.85 3.13
N LEU A 652 -9.02 8.09 3.70
CA LEU A 652 -9.38 6.73 3.29
C LEU A 652 -10.18 6.72 1.96
N LYS A 653 -9.49 7.03 0.86
CA LYS A 653 -10.06 7.27 -0.48
C LYS A 653 -10.32 6.00 -1.30
N ALA A 654 -9.64 4.90 -0.99
CA ALA A 654 -9.81 3.64 -1.73
C ALA A 654 -11.14 2.94 -1.40
N THR A 655 -11.60 2.11 -2.34
CA THR A 655 -12.82 1.28 -2.17
C THR A 655 -12.70 0.33 -0.98
N TYR A 656 -11.53 -0.27 -0.80
CA TYR A 656 -11.25 -1.11 0.35
C TYR A 656 -10.86 -0.27 1.57
N LYS A 657 -11.58 -0.47 2.68
CA LYS A 657 -11.31 0.18 3.97
C LYS A 657 -10.97 -0.90 4.99
N PRO A 658 -9.75 -0.89 5.56
CA PRO A 658 -9.39 -1.83 6.60
C PRO A 658 -10.33 -1.74 7.81
N ALA A 659 -10.55 -2.86 8.48
CA ALA A 659 -11.39 -2.89 9.67
C ALA A 659 -10.74 -2.06 10.80
N GLY A 660 -11.54 -1.25 11.50
CA GLY A 660 -11.06 -0.45 12.64
C GLY A 660 -10.27 0.81 12.26
N ALA A 661 -10.18 1.18 10.97
CA ALA A 661 -9.55 2.44 10.58
C ALA A 661 -10.40 3.66 11.00
N GLU A 662 -9.92 4.41 11.98
CA GLU A 662 -10.56 5.62 12.52
C GLU A 662 -9.63 6.83 12.47
N SER A 663 -10.16 8.02 12.75
CA SER A 663 -9.34 9.22 12.85
C SER A 663 -8.33 9.11 13.99
N TYR A 664 -7.11 9.58 13.77
CA TYR A 664 -6.04 9.54 14.77
C TYR A 664 -5.41 10.91 14.95
N LYS A 665 -4.98 11.22 16.17
CA LYS A 665 -4.28 12.47 16.50
C LYS A 665 -2.90 12.15 17.08
N PRO A 666 -1.81 12.50 16.38
CA PRO A 666 -0.46 12.29 16.86
C PRO A 666 -0.19 12.97 18.21
N THR A 667 0.60 12.30 19.03
CA THR A 667 1.06 12.73 20.35
C THR A 667 2.58 12.90 20.35
N ALA A 668 3.12 13.42 21.46
CA ALA A 668 4.57 13.52 21.62
C ALA A 668 5.26 12.14 21.61
N GLU A 669 4.56 11.09 22.02
CA GLU A 669 5.08 9.71 21.97
C GLU A 669 5.15 9.17 20.54
N ASP A 670 4.24 9.59 19.66
CA ASP A 670 4.31 9.24 18.25
C ASP A 670 5.53 9.89 17.58
N ALA A 671 5.85 11.14 17.92
CA ALA A 671 7.01 11.84 17.38
C ALA A 671 8.32 11.10 17.71
N LYS A 672 8.44 10.48 18.89
CA LYS A 672 9.60 9.66 19.27
C LYS A 672 9.80 8.42 18.38
N ASN A 673 8.72 7.94 17.75
CA ASN A 673 8.77 6.83 16.81
C ASN A 673 9.13 7.28 15.38
N PHE A 674 9.40 8.55 15.15
CA PHE A 674 9.98 9.06 13.90
C PHE A 674 11.45 9.33 14.12
N HIS A 675 12.29 8.81 13.24
CA HIS A 675 13.73 9.05 13.27
C HIS A 675 14.17 9.75 12.00
N TYR A 676 14.78 10.93 12.16
CA TYR A 676 15.31 11.68 11.03
C TYR A 676 16.57 11.01 10.50
N VAL A 677 16.58 10.71 9.20
CA VAL A 677 17.74 10.17 8.52
C VAL A 677 18.08 11.03 7.31
N SER A 678 19.36 11.34 7.16
CA SER A 678 19.88 12.06 6.02
C SER A 678 21.31 11.62 5.72
N LYS A 679 21.67 11.65 4.43
CA LYS A 679 23.05 11.52 3.97
C LYS A 679 23.67 12.87 3.58
N THR A 680 22.88 13.95 3.53
CA THR A 680 23.35 15.32 3.24
C THR A 680 23.61 16.14 4.51
N VAL A 681 23.37 15.54 5.68
CA VAL A 681 23.60 16.15 6.99
C VAL A 681 24.68 15.29 7.67
N GLU A 682 25.65 15.94 8.30
CA GLU A 682 26.66 15.25 9.11
C GLU A 682 25.97 14.44 10.22
N ALA A 683 26.41 13.21 10.45
CA ALA A 683 25.74 12.30 11.39
C ALA A 683 25.71 12.82 12.83
N ASP A 684 26.67 13.65 13.23
CA ASP A 684 26.76 14.28 14.55
C ASP A 684 25.82 15.48 14.72
N LYS A 685 25.10 15.88 13.67
CA LYS A 685 24.08 16.92 13.65
C LYS A 685 22.65 16.36 13.70
N ILE A 686 22.48 15.04 13.72
CA ILE A 686 21.19 14.34 13.79
C ILE A 686 21.07 13.69 15.17
N ALA A 687 19.91 13.81 15.80
CA ALA A 687 19.63 13.12 17.05
C ALA A 687 19.64 11.60 16.87
N ASP A 688 20.25 10.87 17.80
CA ASP A 688 20.07 9.42 17.83
C ASP A 688 18.57 9.11 18.06
N VAL A 689 18.10 7.97 17.55
CA VAL A 689 16.71 7.53 17.72
C VAL A 689 16.26 7.47 19.18
N SER A 690 17.18 7.30 20.13
CA SER A 690 16.91 7.29 21.57
C SER A 690 17.02 8.66 22.25
N ASP A 691 17.52 9.67 21.53
CA ASP A 691 17.75 11.01 22.06
C ASP A 691 16.58 11.96 21.76
N HIS A 692 15.71 12.13 22.75
CA HIS A 692 14.55 13.02 22.66
C HIS A 692 14.68 14.27 23.55
N VAL A 693 15.89 14.56 24.06
CA VAL A 693 16.16 15.69 24.97
C VAL A 693 17.39 16.49 24.55
N GLY A 694 18.28 15.90 23.75
CA GLY A 694 19.51 16.51 23.26
C GLY A 694 19.24 17.76 22.44
N THR A 695 20.13 18.74 22.62
CA THR A 695 20.03 20.07 22.02
C THR A 695 21.06 20.25 20.92
N GLY A 696 20.79 21.14 19.96
CA GLY A 696 21.71 21.39 18.85
C GLY A 696 21.74 20.28 17.80
N LEU A 697 20.71 19.44 17.76
CA LEU A 697 20.56 18.35 16.79
C LEU A 697 19.20 18.46 16.06
N TRP A 698 19.17 17.99 14.82
CA TRP A 698 17.92 17.79 14.08
C TRP A 698 17.17 16.57 14.62
N ASP A 699 15.89 16.74 14.91
CA ASP A 699 14.99 15.66 15.34
C ASP A 699 13.58 15.90 14.80
N TYR A 700 12.75 14.86 14.81
CA TYR A 700 11.32 14.99 14.59
C TYR A 700 10.60 15.25 15.91
N VAL A 701 9.79 16.31 15.92
CA VAL A 701 9.15 16.82 17.13
C VAL A 701 7.66 17.02 16.89
N LEU A 702 6.88 17.06 17.98
CA LEU A 702 5.45 17.37 17.90
C LEU A 702 5.27 18.87 17.68
N ASN A 703 4.43 19.23 16.71
CA ASN A 703 3.80 20.54 16.60
C ASN A 703 2.50 20.54 17.41
N PRO A 704 2.47 21.23 18.58
CA PRO A 704 1.29 21.26 19.45
C PRO A 704 0.13 22.12 18.91
N ASP A 705 0.35 22.98 17.91
CA ASP A 705 -0.73 23.81 17.35
C ASP A 705 -1.80 22.95 16.65
N ASN A 706 -1.38 21.84 16.04
CA ASN A 706 -2.23 21.02 15.16
C ASN A 706 -1.99 19.50 15.25
N ASN A 707 -1.23 19.04 16.24
CA ASN A 707 -0.90 17.63 16.44
C ASN A 707 -0.22 16.97 15.23
N THR A 708 0.71 17.68 14.58
CA THR A 708 1.53 17.11 13.50
C THR A 708 2.95 16.82 13.98
N VAL A 709 3.67 15.95 13.25
CA VAL A 709 5.09 15.69 13.46
C VAL A 709 5.87 16.44 12.40
N VAL A 710 6.85 17.22 12.85
CA VAL A 710 7.62 18.13 12.00
C VAL A 710 9.11 17.98 12.25
N LEU A 711 9.95 18.34 11.27
CA LEU A 711 11.37 18.50 11.50
C LEU A 711 11.60 19.71 12.42
N GLY A 712 12.36 19.50 13.49
CA GLY A 712 12.62 20.52 14.50
C GLY A 712 13.99 20.38 15.14
N GLN A 713 14.20 21.19 16.17
CA GLN A 713 15.42 21.20 16.98
C GLN A 713 15.06 21.48 18.43
N ARG A 714 15.94 21.10 19.36
CA ARG A 714 15.82 21.49 20.77
C ARG A 714 16.93 22.46 21.17
N ALA A 715 16.62 23.33 22.12
CA ALA A 715 17.55 24.20 22.83
C ALA A 715 17.34 24.10 24.33
N LYS A 716 18.32 24.61 25.09
CA LYS A 716 18.28 24.62 26.55
C LYS A 716 18.64 26.00 27.10
N MET A 717 17.87 26.46 28.06
CA MET A 717 18.29 27.51 28.99
C MET A 717 18.74 26.86 30.31
N VAL A 718 19.92 27.24 30.79
CA VAL A 718 20.47 26.81 32.07
C VAL A 718 20.40 27.97 33.07
N TYR A 719 19.82 27.69 34.22
CA TYR A 719 19.64 28.61 35.33
C TYR A 719 20.59 28.23 36.46
N HIS A 720 21.74 28.91 36.55
CA HIS A 720 22.78 28.65 37.53
C HIS A 720 22.51 29.43 38.82
N THR A 721 22.37 28.75 39.97
CA THR A 721 22.21 29.45 41.26
C THR A 721 23.45 30.26 41.64
N ASN A 722 24.59 30.04 40.98
CA ASN A 722 25.77 30.93 41.03
C ASN A 722 26.45 31.04 42.40
N GLU A 723 26.00 30.28 43.40
CA GLU A 723 26.58 30.23 44.74
C GLU A 723 26.55 28.79 45.29
N PRO A 724 27.66 28.26 45.85
CA PRO A 724 27.79 26.88 46.33
C PRO A 724 26.68 26.32 47.23
N THR A 725 26.08 27.15 48.08
CA THR A 725 25.04 26.78 49.04
C THR A 725 23.63 27.18 48.60
N ALA A 726 23.51 27.92 47.50
CA ALA A 726 22.21 28.30 46.96
C ALA A 726 21.50 27.10 46.32
N THR A 727 20.18 27.01 46.58
CA THR A 727 19.33 25.92 46.08
C THR A 727 18.22 26.44 45.17
N ILE A 728 17.69 25.58 44.32
CA ILE A 728 16.50 25.84 43.51
C ILE A 728 15.64 24.57 43.50
N ASP A 729 14.32 24.74 43.45
CA ASP A 729 13.39 23.61 43.41
C ASP A 729 13.67 22.71 42.20
N ASN A 730 13.83 21.40 42.44
CA ASN A 730 14.32 20.39 41.47
C ASN A 730 15.70 20.68 40.85
N GLY A 731 16.54 21.48 41.53
CA GLY A 731 17.89 21.80 41.10
C GLY A 731 18.80 20.58 41.05
N LEU A 732 19.58 20.48 39.97
CA LEU A 732 20.67 19.53 39.81
C LEU A 732 21.96 20.15 40.34
N ALA A 733 22.93 19.31 40.76
CA ALA A 733 24.25 19.82 41.12
C ALA A 733 24.90 20.56 39.93
N ASP A 734 25.50 21.69 40.23
CA ASP A 734 26.22 22.51 39.26
C ASP A 734 27.68 22.69 39.66
N ASN A 735 28.57 22.60 38.67
CA ASN A 735 30.02 22.68 38.86
C ASN A 735 30.62 23.93 38.23
N ASP A 736 29.84 24.70 37.47
CA ASP A 736 30.34 25.86 36.76
C ASP A 736 29.25 26.92 36.55
N PRO A 737 29.06 27.83 37.52
CA PRO A 737 29.66 27.93 38.86
C PRO A 737 29.04 26.94 39.88
N ASN A 738 29.75 26.69 40.98
CA ASN A 738 29.29 25.77 42.04
C ASN A 738 27.93 26.20 42.63
N GLY A 739 27.06 25.22 42.89
CA GLY A 739 25.74 25.42 43.48
C GLY A 739 24.76 24.39 42.95
N GLN A 740 23.60 24.87 42.50
CA GLN A 740 22.61 24.10 41.77
C GLN A 740 22.32 24.75 40.42
N LYS A 741 21.74 23.97 39.50
CA LYS A 741 21.21 24.46 38.24
C LYS A 741 19.86 23.86 37.93
N LEU A 742 19.06 24.60 37.18
CA LEU A 742 17.85 24.07 36.54
C LEU A 742 17.99 24.18 35.02
N GLU A 743 17.55 23.15 34.30
CA GLU A 743 17.63 23.10 32.83
C GLU A 743 16.21 23.12 32.25
N GLN A 744 15.93 24.10 31.39
CA GLN A 744 14.65 24.20 30.67
C GLN A 744 14.86 23.96 29.18
N ILE A 745 14.18 22.95 28.64
CA ILE A 745 14.28 22.57 27.22
C ILE A 745 13.17 23.28 26.43
N TYR A 746 13.57 23.90 25.33
CA TYR A 746 12.69 24.49 24.33
C TYR A 746 12.73 23.66 23.07
N THR A 747 11.57 23.37 22.50
CA THR A 747 11.44 22.64 21.23
C THR A 747 10.97 23.59 20.14
N PHE A 748 11.79 23.80 19.10
CA PHE A 748 11.39 24.58 17.93
C PHE A 748 10.70 23.66 16.94
N TYR A 749 9.45 24.00 16.61
CA TYR A 749 8.60 23.18 15.75
C TYR A 749 8.05 23.95 14.54
N ASP A 750 8.32 25.24 14.41
CA ASP A 750 7.92 26.06 13.26
C ASP A 750 8.87 27.26 13.13
N SER A 751 9.33 27.57 11.93
CA SER A 751 10.15 28.76 11.67
C SER A 751 9.36 30.07 11.82
N GLY A 752 8.02 30.02 11.69
CA GLY A 752 7.13 31.16 11.84
C GLY A 752 7.29 32.25 10.76
N ASN A 753 6.42 33.27 10.81
CA ASN A 753 6.47 34.45 9.94
C ASN A 753 7.03 35.66 10.71
N GLY A 754 8.28 35.57 11.19
CA GLY A 754 8.95 36.64 11.94
C GLY A 754 9.59 36.16 13.24
N ASN A 755 8.89 35.31 13.99
CA ASN A 755 9.34 34.69 15.24
C ASN A 755 9.11 33.18 15.18
N PRO A 756 10.13 32.34 15.39
CA PRO A 756 9.93 30.90 15.39
C PRO A 756 9.09 30.46 16.59
N LYS A 757 8.28 29.42 16.40
CA LYS A 757 7.42 28.89 17.45
C LYS A 757 8.15 27.86 18.28
N VAL A 758 7.95 27.96 19.59
CA VAL A 758 8.58 27.11 20.60
C VAL A 758 7.55 26.46 21.48
N SER A 759 7.87 25.26 21.97
CA SER A 759 7.11 24.60 23.01
C SER A 759 8.01 24.19 24.18
N ILE A 760 7.41 24.17 25.37
CA ILE A 760 7.99 23.65 26.61
C ILE A 760 7.08 22.50 27.02
N ASP A 761 7.65 21.32 27.28
CA ASP A 761 6.89 20.10 27.61
C ASP A 761 5.75 19.79 26.61
N ASN A 762 5.98 20.10 25.32
CA ASN A 762 5.02 19.98 24.23
C ASN A 762 3.78 20.90 24.34
N VAL A 763 3.89 22.00 25.10
CA VAL A 763 2.86 23.06 25.18
C VAL A 763 3.41 24.32 24.52
N VAL A 764 2.58 24.98 23.70
CA VAL A 764 2.93 26.23 23.00
C VAL A 764 3.43 27.28 23.98
N ALA A 765 4.58 27.89 23.68
CA ALA A 765 5.13 29.03 24.40
C ALA A 765 5.21 30.23 23.45
N THR A 766 4.80 31.41 23.94
CA THR A 766 4.75 32.64 23.15
C THR A 766 6.13 33.30 22.98
N GLU A 767 7.06 33.03 23.90
CA GLU A 767 8.43 33.54 23.94
C GLU A 767 9.35 32.52 24.63
N LEU A 768 10.64 32.86 24.83
CA LEU A 768 11.52 32.13 25.76
C LEU A 768 11.07 32.39 27.20
N THR A 769 9.92 31.85 27.57
CA THR A 769 9.33 32.02 28.91
C THR A 769 10.33 31.59 29.96
N LYS A 770 10.65 32.49 30.89
CA LYS A 770 11.51 32.20 32.03
C LYS A 770 10.86 31.17 32.95
N ILE A 771 11.66 30.43 33.70
CA ILE A 771 11.14 29.61 34.81
C ILE A 771 10.44 30.48 35.87
N ASP A 772 9.39 29.93 36.47
CA ASP A 772 8.70 30.52 37.62
C ASP A 772 9.34 30.13 38.97
N LYS A 773 10.52 29.47 38.93
CA LYS A 773 11.25 29.00 40.10
C LYS A 773 12.35 29.99 40.45
N GLU A 774 12.32 30.50 41.67
CA GLU A 774 13.35 31.37 42.22
C GLU A 774 14.36 30.55 43.04
N PRO A 775 15.65 30.85 42.94
CA PRO A 775 16.66 30.20 43.76
C PRO A 775 16.71 30.86 45.15
N THR A 776 17.10 30.08 46.15
CA THR A 776 17.20 30.52 47.55
C THR A 776 18.66 30.47 48.01
N LEU A 777 19.07 31.49 48.75
CA LEU A 777 20.36 31.58 49.41
C LEU A 777 20.13 32.09 50.84
N ASP A 778 20.66 31.40 51.84
CA ASP A 778 20.41 31.78 53.24
C ASP A 778 20.93 33.20 53.54
N GLY A 779 20.11 34.00 54.21
CA GLY A 779 20.39 35.40 54.52
C GLY A 779 20.43 36.37 53.33
N HIS A 780 20.02 35.94 52.13
CA HIS A 780 20.01 36.78 50.92
C HIS A 780 18.70 36.65 50.13
N ASP A 781 18.22 37.76 49.58
CA ASP A 781 17.07 37.84 48.69
C ASP A 781 17.55 37.71 47.23
N PHE A 782 16.84 36.92 46.42
CA PHE A 782 17.11 36.80 44.99
C PHE A 782 16.71 38.08 44.25
N ILE A 783 17.63 38.65 43.47
CA ILE A 783 17.38 39.88 42.71
C ILE A 783 16.78 39.56 41.34
N SER A 784 17.52 38.82 40.53
CA SER A 784 17.16 38.48 39.15
C SER A 784 18.18 37.49 38.56
N TRP A 785 17.83 36.94 37.40
CA TRP A 785 18.76 36.26 36.50
C TRP A 785 19.56 37.29 35.69
N TYR A 786 20.87 37.08 35.56
CA TYR A 786 21.81 37.91 34.82
C TYR A 786 22.53 37.09 33.74
N ASN A 787 23.13 37.77 32.76
CA ASN A 787 23.94 37.15 31.70
C ASN A 787 25.30 36.62 32.21
N ASP A 788 26.12 36.06 31.31
CA ASP A 788 27.43 35.46 31.62
C ASP A 788 28.41 36.38 32.39
N GLU A 789 28.21 37.71 32.42
CA GLU A 789 29.06 38.61 33.23
C GLU A 789 28.87 38.43 34.74
N ALA A 790 27.74 37.88 35.16
CA ALA A 790 27.43 37.56 36.55
C ALA A 790 28.04 36.22 37.01
N LYS A 791 28.59 35.42 36.08
CA LYS A 791 29.21 34.14 36.39
C LYS A 791 30.26 34.29 37.49
N SER A 792 30.13 33.48 38.54
CA SER A 792 30.97 33.47 39.73
C SER A 792 30.94 34.78 40.54
N LYS A 793 29.93 35.62 40.34
CA LYS A 793 29.70 36.88 41.08
C LYS A 793 28.27 36.95 41.65
N PRO A 794 27.85 35.98 42.49
CA PRO A 794 26.47 35.91 42.98
C PRO A 794 26.07 37.07 43.90
N LEU A 795 27.03 37.75 44.52
CA LEU A 795 26.81 38.80 45.54
C LEU A 795 27.34 40.18 45.10
N ASP A 796 27.53 40.41 43.79
CA ASP A 796 28.01 41.68 43.25
C ASP A 796 26.85 42.52 42.69
N LYS A 797 26.82 43.82 43.01
CA LYS A 797 25.77 44.72 42.53
C LYS A 797 26.00 45.04 41.07
N LEU A 798 25.25 44.37 40.19
CA LEU A 798 25.34 44.54 38.74
C LEU A 798 24.30 45.55 38.23
N ALA A 799 24.65 46.27 37.17
CA ALA A 799 23.75 47.20 36.50
C ALA A 799 22.54 46.45 35.91
N ASP A 800 21.36 47.07 35.92
CA ASP A 800 20.13 46.47 35.38
C ASP A 800 20.24 46.09 33.90
N SER A 801 21.10 46.76 33.12
CA SER A 801 21.39 46.40 31.72
C SER A 801 22.07 45.04 31.54
N LYS A 802 22.51 44.41 32.63
CA LYS A 802 23.10 43.06 32.66
C LYS A 802 22.10 41.99 33.08
N LYS A 803 20.90 42.39 33.53
CA LYS A 803 19.79 41.46 33.74
C LYS A 803 19.53 40.71 32.44
N TYR A 804 19.21 39.45 32.57
CA TYR A 804 18.93 38.63 31.42
C TYR A 804 17.65 39.09 30.74
N ASP A 805 17.74 39.44 29.46
CA ASP A 805 16.60 39.89 28.66
C ASP A 805 15.96 38.69 27.98
N PHE A 806 15.01 38.04 28.66
CA PHE A 806 14.34 36.84 28.13
C PHE A 806 13.56 37.11 26.83
N ALA A 807 13.05 38.34 26.65
CA ALA A 807 12.24 38.70 25.49
C ALA A 807 13.09 38.87 24.22
N ASN A 808 14.33 39.36 24.36
CA ASN A 808 15.25 39.60 23.24
C ASN A 808 16.43 38.62 23.16
N SER A 809 16.52 37.65 24.07
CA SER A 809 17.58 36.63 24.04
C SER A 809 17.37 35.65 22.90
N THR A 810 18.46 35.26 22.24
CA THR A 810 18.41 34.53 20.98
C THR A 810 19.36 33.33 21.04
N PHE A 811 18.89 32.16 20.59
CA PHE A 811 19.76 30.99 20.46
C PHE A 811 20.72 31.10 19.26
N THR A 812 20.55 32.11 18.37
CA THR A 812 21.34 32.30 17.13
C THR A 812 21.46 33.77 16.69
N LYS A 813 22.34 34.05 15.72
CA LYS A 813 22.38 35.32 14.97
C LYS A 813 21.17 35.53 14.02
N THR A 814 20.44 34.46 13.69
CA THR A 814 19.31 34.42 12.73
C THR A 814 17.94 34.54 13.43
N TRP A 815 17.89 34.27 14.73
CA TRP A 815 16.77 34.55 15.62
C TRP A 815 16.88 36.03 16.00
N SER A 816 16.42 36.92 15.14
CA SER A 816 16.05 38.26 15.56
C SER A 816 14.55 38.35 15.51
N ALA A 817 13.93 39.10 16.42
CA ALA A 817 12.58 39.59 16.16
C ALA A 817 12.55 40.19 14.75
N ASN A 818 11.64 39.72 13.88
CA ASN A 818 11.54 40.04 12.44
C ASN A 818 12.41 39.21 11.47
N ALA A 819 12.85 38.00 11.84
CA ALA A 819 13.47 37.09 10.88
C ALA A 819 12.45 36.59 9.85
N THR A 820 12.62 36.94 8.57
CA THR A 820 11.73 36.52 7.47
C THR A 820 12.18 35.25 6.76
N SER A 821 13.23 34.59 7.27
CA SER A 821 13.91 33.45 6.62
C SER A 821 13.71 32.17 7.43
N GLU A 822 13.51 31.05 6.74
CA GLU A 822 13.40 29.71 7.34
C GLU A 822 14.66 29.35 8.15
N ILE A 823 14.50 28.64 9.27
CA ILE A 823 15.63 28.10 10.04
C ILE A 823 16.14 26.86 9.32
N THR A 824 17.21 27.00 8.53
CA THR A 824 17.72 25.93 7.64
C THR A 824 18.98 25.20 8.12
N ASP A 825 19.60 25.65 9.22
CA ASP A 825 20.74 24.98 9.87
C ASP A 825 20.56 24.94 11.39
N ILE A 826 21.44 24.23 12.08
CA ILE A 826 21.47 24.19 13.55
C ILE A 826 21.69 25.59 14.08
N LEU A 827 20.84 25.95 15.04
CA LEU A 827 20.79 27.28 15.62
C LEU A 827 22.19 27.76 16.11
N ASN A 828 22.86 26.98 16.96
CA ASN A 828 24.24 27.19 17.38
C ASN A 828 24.93 25.86 17.72
N VAL A 829 25.78 25.40 16.82
CA VAL A 829 26.52 24.13 16.97
C VAL A 829 27.50 24.18 18.15
N ALA A 830 28.21 25.30 18.35
CA ALA A 830 29.26 25.39 19.36
C ALA A 830 28.72 25.34 20.80
N SER A 831 27.58 25.99 21.05
CA SER A 831 26.92 25.92 22.36
C SER A 831 25.88 24.79 22.44
N LYS A 832 25.71 23.99 21.38
CA LYS A 832 24.62 23.01 21.24
C LYS A 832 23.25 23.61 21.58
N ASN A 833 22.96 24.80 21.07
CA ASN A 833 21.76 25.56 21.37
C ASN A 833 21.55 25.81 22.88
N THR A 834 22.62 26.05 23.65
CA THR A 834 22.55 26.33 25.09
C THR A 834 22.73 27.83 25.36
N LEU A 835 21.91 28.37 26.26
CA LEU A 835 22.05 29.68 26.88
C LEU A 835 22.17 29.52 28.40
N ASN A 836 22.97 30.37 29.04
CA ASN A 836 23.21 30.31 30.48
C ASN A 836 22.78 31.63 31.13
N THR A 837 22.19 31.51 32.32
CA THR A 837 21.83 32.64 33.18
C THR A 837 22.27 32.38 34.61
N TYR A 838 22.65 33.43 35.33
CA TYR A 838 23.23 33.30 36.66
C TYR A 838 22.43 34.13 37.65
N ALA A 839 22.09 33.53 38.79
CA ALA A 839 21.41 34.23 39.86
C ALA A 839 22.33 35.27 40.51
N VAL A 840 21.76 36.40 40.88
CA VAL A 840 22.40 37.42 41.72
C VAL A 840 21.49 37.67 42.91
N TYR A 841 22.11 37.79 44.08
CA TYR A 841 21.44 37.98 45.35
C TYR A 841 21.90 39.28 46.01
N GLU A 842 21.02 39.85 46.82
CA GLU A 842 21.36 40.90 47.77
C GLU A 842 21.09 40.42 49.18
N LYS A 843 21.84 40.93 50.14
CA LYS A 843 21.67 40.52 51.53
C LYS A 843 20.31 40.99 52.05
N THR A 844 19.56 40.07 52.67
CA THR A 844 18.23 40.35 53.21
C THR A 844 18.33 41.44 54.29
N PRO A 845 17.56 42.54 54.21
CA PRO A 845 17.63 43.61 55.21
C PRO A 845 17.26 43.12 56.61
N GLU A 846 18.11 43.42 57.60
CA GLU A 846 17.83 43.09 58.99
C GLU A 846 16.66 43.92 59.52
N LYS A 847 15.68 43.27 60.14
CA LYS A 847 14.46 43.88 60.70
C LYS A 847 14.48 43.79 62.23
N THR A 848 13.88 44.78 62.88
CA THR A 848 13.68 44.88 64.33
C THR A 848 12.23 45.29 64.63
N SER A 849 11.88 45.30 65.93
CA SER A 849 10.61 45.83 66.42
C SER A 849 10.84 46.71 67.64
N ILE A 850 9.89 47.61 67.91
CA ILE A 850 9.81 48.37 69.17
C ILE A 850 8.40 48.24 69.73
N GLU A 851 8.33 47.88 71.00
CA GLU A 851 7.09 47.84 71.75
C GLU A 851 6.96 49.13 72.55
N VAL A 852 5.75 49.68 72.65
CA VAL A 852 5.43 50.83 73.49
C VAL A 852 4.36 50.43 74.51
N LYS A 853 4.55 50.87 75.74
CA LYS A 853 3.61 50.69 76.85
C LYS A 853 3.35 52.03 77.51
N LYS A 854 2.11 52.24 77.93
CA LYS A 854 1.71 53.44 78.64
C LYS A 854 1.44 53.12 80.11
N GLU A 855 2.11 53.86 80.99
CA GLU A 855 1.91 53.82 82.43
C GLU A 855 1.45 55.19 82.93
N TRP A 856 0.74 55.18 84.06
CA TRP A 856 0.16 56.38 84.66
C TRP A 856 0.50 56.44 86.14
N VAL A 857 0.98 57.60 86.60
CA VAL A 857 1.34 57.87 88.00
C VAL A 857 0.42 58.98 88.54
N GLY A 858 -0.39 58.63 89.55
CA GLY A 858 -1.45 59.46 90.11
C GLY A 858 -2.84 58.83 89.96
N GLU A 859 -3.86 59.43 90.58
CA GLU A 859 -5.25 58.93 90.53
C GLU A 859 -6.00 59.30 89.24
N VAL A 860 -5.50 60.30 88.50
CA VAL A 860 -6.09 60.76 87.23
C VAL A 860 -5.37 60.09 86.06
N LYS A 861 -6.12 59.37 85.21
CA LYS A 861 -5.63 58.68 84.01
C LYS A 861 -6.56 58.98 82.85
N GLU A 862 -6.02 59.13 81.64
CA GLU A 862 -6.84 59.27 80.44
C GLU A 862 -7.27 57.89 79.92
N THR A 863 -8.43 57.82 79.27
CA THR A 863 -8.98 56.58 78.70
C THR A 863 -8.27 56.16 77.42
N THR A 864 -7.60 57.11 76.75
CA THR A 864 -6.88 56.88 75.51
C THR A 864 -5.76 57.92 75.36
N VAL A 865 -4.66 57.51 74.74
CA VAL A 865 -3.58 58.40 74.28
C VAL A 865 -3.15 57.97 72.89
N LYS A 866 -2.59 58.90 72.11
CA LYS A 866 -1.99 58.56 70.82
C LYS A 866 -0.49 58.64 70.91
N VAL A 867 0.19 57.72 70.25
CA VAL A 867 1.64 57.69 70.15
C VAL A 867 2.06 57.66 68.69
N GLN A 868 3.17 58.31 68.38
CA GLN A 868 3.74 58.39 67.04
C GLN A 868 5.13 57.75 67.07
N LEU A 869 5.36 56.79 66.17
CA LEU A 869 6.70 56.29 65.89
C LEU A 869 7.46 57.31 65.03
N TYR A 870 8.72 57.53 65.39
CA TYR A 870 9.68 58.33 64.64
C TYR A 870 10.84 57.45 64.22
N LYS A 871 11.33 57.66 62.99
CA LYS A 871 12.55 57.06 62.45
C LYS A 871 13.52 58.18 62.11
N ASN A 872 14.71 58.16 62.73
CA ASN A 872 15.75 59.18 62.56
C ASN A 872 15.21 60.61 62.71
N GLY A 873 14.27 60.83 63.66
CA GLY A 873 13.65 62.12 63.94
C GLY A 873 12.45 62.51 63.06
N ALA A 874 12.10 61.74 62.03
CA ALA A 874 10.92 61.98 61.19
C ALA A 874 9.76 61.03 61.57
N LYS A 875 8.51 61.51 61.48
CA LYS A 875 7.32 60.67 61.73
C LYS A 875 7.31 59.48 60.75
N LEU A 876 7.11 58.26 61.27
CA LEU A 876 7.01 57.04 60.50
C LEU A 876 5.66 56.35 60.77
N GLY A 877 4.82 56.24 59.74
CA GLY A 877 3.48 55.67 59.85
C GLY A 877 2.47 56.58 60.55
N ASP A 878 1.23 56.09 60.65
CA ASP A 878 0.14 56.81 61.32
C ASP A 878 0.26 56.76 62.85
N GLU A 879 -0.40 57.72 63.51
CA GLU A 879 -0.50 57.76 64.98
C GLU A 879 -1.32 56.57 65.49
N VAL A 880 -0.81 55.89 66.51
CA VAL A 880 -1.42 54.70 67.10
C VAL A 880 -2.10 55.06 68.41
N GLU A 881 -3.34 54.64 68.56
CA GLU A 881 -4.10 54.81 69.79
C GLU A 881 -3.78 53.71 70.82
N LEU A 882 -3.46 54.10 72.06
CA LEU A 882 -3.28 53.23 73.22
C LEU A 882 -4.42 53.46 74.20
N ASN A 883 -5.16 52.40 74.54
CA ASN A 883 -6.31 52.45 75.43
C ASN A 883 -6.43 51.14 76.22
N GLU A 884 -7.39 51.04 77.13
CA GLU A 884 -7.57 49.84 77.95
C GLU A 884 -7.78 48.56 77.11
N GLY A 885 -8.42 48.68 75.94
CA GLY A 885 -8.67 47.56 75.03
C GLY A 885 -7.42 46.91 74.45
N ASN A 886 -6.30 47.65 74.32
CA ASN A 886 -4.99 47.10 73.93
C ASN A 886 -3.99 47.06 75.10
N ASN A 887 -4.51 47.07 76.33
CA ASN A 887 -3.71 47.16 77.57
C ASN A 887 -2.71 48.31 77.53
N PHE A 888 -3.09 49.43 76.92
CA PHE A 888 -2.25 50.61 76.80
C PHE A 888 -0.90 50.29 76.14
N SER A 889 -0.88 49.38 75.17
CA SER A 889 0.34 48.89 74.53
C SER A 889 0.20 48.69 73.03
N HIS A 890 1.32 48.83 72.30
CA HIS A 890 1.40 48.53 70.88
C HIS A 890 2.80 48.06 70.50
N LYS A 891 2.94 47.28 69.42
CA LYS A 891 4.23 46.83 68.92
C LYS A 891 4.38 47.21 67.45
N PHE A 892 5.36 48.05 67.18
CA PHE A 892 5.79 48.40 65.83
C PHE A 892 6.76 47.33 65.33
N GLU A 893 6.35 46.57 64.32
CA GLU A 893 7.13 45.46 63.74
C GLU A 893 7.70 45.81 62.36
N ASN A 894 8.58 44.94 61.81
CA ASN A 894 9.20 45.08 60.49
C ASN A 894 10.00 46.38 60.28
N LEU A 895 10.62 46.91 61.34
CA LEU A 895 11.42 48.12 61.29
C LEU A 895 12.81 47.80 60.74
N LEU A 896 13.24 48.42 59.65
CA LEU A 896 14.57 48.19 59.09
C LEU A 896 15.67 48.67 60.05
N VAL A 897 16.60 47.81 60.42
CA VAL A 897 17.77 48.19 61.24
C VAL A 897 18.65 49.19 60.49
N LYS A 898 18.72 49.09 59.15
CA LYS A 898 19.36 50.06 58.25
C LYS A 898 18.54 50.17 56.97
N ASP A 899 18.51 51.36 56.37
CA ASP A 899 17.83 51.57 55.08
C ASP A 899 18.63 51.06 53.89
N THR A 900 19.95 51.01 54.04
CA THR A 900 20.87 50.42 53.06
C THR A 900 22.02 49.75 53.79
N GLU A 901 22.63 48.73 53.19
CA GLU A 901 23.82 48.08 53.77
C GLU A 901 24.99 49.07 53.97
N THR A 902 25.12 50.06 53.09
CA THR A 902 26.14 51.11 53.17
C THR A 902 25.86 52.15 54.26
N GLN A 903 24.72 52.08 54.95
CA GLN A 903 24.39 52.98 56.04
C GLN A 903 25.34 52.75 57.21
N ALA A 904 26.15 53.77 57.52
CA ALA A 904 27.17 53.67 58.57
C ALA A 904 26.56 53.45 59.96
N GLN A 905 25.40 54.05 60.24
CA GLN A 905 24.71 53.98 61.53
C GLN A 905 23.35 53.30 61.39
N PRO A 906 22.92 52.44 62.32
CA PRO A 906 21.56 51.89 62.29
C PRO A 906 20.50 53.00 62.41
N ASN A 907 19.31 52.71 61.90
CA ASN A 907 18.14 53.55 62.11
C ASN A 907 17.83 53.64 63.61
N VAL A 908 17.66 54.85 64.10
CA VAL A 908 17.20 55.13 65.45
C VAL A 908 15.70 55.33 65.41
N TYR A 909 15.00 54.60 66.28
CA TYR A 909 13.56 54.68 66.38
C TYR A 909 13.16 55.17 67.77
N GLU A 910 12.25 56.14 67.80
CA GLU A 910 11.73 56.75 69.01
C GLU A 910 10.20 56.73 68.97
N VAL A 911 9.54 56.50 70.09
CA VAL A 911 8.09 56.63 70.20
C VAL A 911 7.79 57.81 71.10
N LYS A 912 6.95 58.74 70.64
CA LYS A 912 6.52 59.92 71.42
C LYS A 912 5.01 59.97 71.52
N GLU A 913 4.51 60.42 72.65
CA GLU A 913 3.10 60.72 72.84
C GLU A 913 2.71 61.96 72.03
N VAL A 914 1.60 61.84 71.32
CA VAL A 914 1.08 62.90 70.45
C VAL A 914 0.52 64.02 71.33
N GLY A 915 0.91 65.26 71.02
CA GLY A 915 0.50 66.44 71.79
C GLY A 915 1.45 66.81 72.92
N GLU A 916 2.52 66.04 73.13
CA GLU A 916 3.60 66.42 74.05
C GLU A 916 4.41 67.62 73.51
N ALA A 917 4.64 68.61 74.38
CA ALA A 917 5.60 69.68 74.18
C ALA A 917 6.38 69.92 75.48
N ASP A 918 7.71 70.05 75.40
CA ASP A 918 8.61 70.30 76.54
C ASP A 918 8.42 69.34 77.73
N GLY A 919 8.22 68.04 77.46
CA GLY A 919 8.03 67.02 78.49
C GLY A 919 6.66 67.05 79.18
N LYS A 920 5.68 67.75 78.61
CA LYS A 920 4.33 67.86 79.14
C LYS A 920 3.27 67.62 78.07
N VAL A 921 2.19 66.97 78.45
CA VAL A 921 0.99 66.81 77.62
C VAL A 921 -0.23 67.26 78.40
N SER A 922 -1.18 67.91 77.73
CA SER A 922 -2.44 68.32 78.35
C SER A 922 -3.61 67.66 77.63
N HIS A 923 -4.49 67.04 78.40
CA HIS A 923 -5.73 66.45 77.92
C HIS A 923 -6.88 67.13 78.67
N GLY A 924 -7.56 68.06 78.00
CA GLY A 924 -8.58 68.90 78.63
C GLY A 924 -8.00 69.76 79.77
N GLU A 925 -8.54 69.60 80.98
CA GLU A 925 -8.08 70.33 82.17
C GLU A 925 -6.88 69.68 82.88
N ASN A 926 -6.55 68.44 82.53
CA ASN A 926 -5.49 67.64 83.13
C ASN A 926 -4.15 67.90 82.41
N SER A 927 -3.08 68.05 83.18
CA SER A 927 -1.72 68.19 82.65
C SER A 927 -0.83 67.10 83.25
N TYR A 928 0.00 66.49 82.42
CA TYR A 928 0.89 65.40 82.81
C TYR A 928 2.33 65.74 82.46
N ASN A 929 3.26 65.42 83.35
CA ASN A 929 4.66 65.33 82.98
C ASN A 929 4.88 63.96 82.31
N VAL A 930 5.51 63.96 81.14
CA VAL A 930 5.76 62.77 80.32
C VAL A 930 7.19 62.33 80.52
N GLU A 931 7.38 61.10 80.97
CA GLU A 931 8.71 60.48 81.09
C GLU A 931 8.81 59.24 80.20
N TYR A 932 9.96 59.09 79.53
CA TYR A 932 10.24 57.96 78.65
C TYR A 932 11.33 57.09 79.24
N LYS A 933 11.04 55.79 79.39
CA LYS A 933 12.03 54.78 79.76
C LYS A 933 12.12 53.72 78.68
N THR A 934 13.29 53.53 78.08
CA THR A 934 13.50 52.50 77.05
C THR A 934 14.43 51.41 77.57
N GLU A 935 13.93 50.17 77.69
CA GLU A 935 14.70 49.00 78.09
C GLU A 935 14.34 47.83 77.17
N ASN A 936 15.32 47.08 76.67
CA ASN A 936 15.13 45.91 75.79
C ASN A 936 14.16 46.13 74.60
N LYS A 937 14.22 47.30 73.96
CA LYS A 937 13.34 47.72 72.84
C LYS A 937 11.85 47.87 73.23
N VAL A 938 11.56 48.02 74.52
CA VAL A 938 10.25 48.42 75.06
C VAL A 938 10.35 49.86 75.57
N VAL A 939 9.56 50.77 75.00
CA VAL A 939 9.41 52.17 75.44
C VAL A 939 8.23 52.26 76.38
N THR A 940 8.49 52.55 77.65
CA THR A 940 7.45 52.84 78.64
C THR A 940 7.29 54.35 78.75
N ILE A 941 6.12 54.85 78.38
CA ILE A 941 5.75 56.26 78.49
C ILE A 941 4.95 56.43 79.78
N THR A 942 5.47 57.19 80.74
CA THR A 942 4.83 57.42 82.04
C THR A 942 4.27 58.82 82.09
N ASN A 943 2.94 58.96 82.21
CA ASN A 943 2.31 60.25 82.50
C ASN A 943 2.10 60.41 83.99
N THR A 944 2.75 61.39 84.59
CA THR A 944 2.56 61.78 85.99
C THR A 944 1.68 63.01 86.07
N HIS A 945 0.49 62.85 86.67
CA HIS A 945 -0.48 63.94 86.77
C HIS A 945 0.06 65.11 87.59
N SER A 946 0.05 66.32 87.03
CA SER A 946 0.47 67.57 87.66
C SER A 946 -0.75 68.39 88.09
N PRO A 947 -1.07 68.47 89.40
CA PRO A 947 -2.20 69.26 89.87
C PRO A 947 -1.95 70.77 89.64
N LYS A 948 -2.96 71.49 89.12
CA LYS A 948 -2.91 72.96 89.00
C LYS A 948 -2.71 73.61 90.38
N PRO A 949 -1.88 74.66 90.51
CA PRO A 949 -1.84 75.49 91.71
C PRO A 949 -3.22 76.12 91.96
N VAL A 950 -3.73 76.01 93.19
CA VAL A 950 -5.02 76.57 93.60
C VAL A 950 -4.91 78.12 93.65
N PRO A 951 -5.82 78.90 93.04
CA PRO A 951 -5.82 80.36 93.14
C PRO A 951 -6.11 80.85 94.57
N GLN A 952 -5.40 81.90 95.02
CA GLN A 952 -5.69 82.60 96.28
C GLN A 952 -6.99 83.44 96.17
N PRO A 953 -7.81 83.52 97.24
CA PRO A 953 -9.14 84.17 97.22
C PRO A 953 -9.10 85.71 97.35
N ASP A 954 -10.05 86.38 96.69
CA ASP A 954 -10.29 87.82 96.73
C ASP A 954 -10.79 88.33 98.12
N PRO A 955 -10.35 89.52 98.59
CA PRO A 955 -10.92 90.17 99.77
C PRO A 955 -12.07 91.14 99.40
N VAL A 956 -13.11 91.23 100.26
CA VAL A 956 -14.29 92.13 100.10
C VAL A 956 -14.54 92.88 101.44
N PRO A 957 -15.29 94.01 101.50
CA PRO A 957 -14.92 95.42 101.25
C PRO A 957 -15.35 96.37 102.41
N GLN A 958 -15.31 97.71 102.23
CA GLN A 958 -16.35 98.73 102.58
C GLN A 958 -15.76 100.16 102.64
N PRO A 959 -16.47 101.26 102.32
CA PRO A 959 -17.84 101.43 101.78
C PRO A 959 -17.91 101.65 100.27
#